data_AF-A0A1Y4RFF6-F1
#
_entry.id   AF-A0A1Y4RFF6-F1
#
_cell.length_a   1.000
_cell.length_b   1.000
_cell.length_c   1.000
_cell.angle_alpha   90.00
_cell.angle_beta   90.00
_cell.angle_gamma   90.00
#
_symmetry.space_group_name_H-M   'P 1'
#
loop_
_entity.id
_entity.type
_entity.pdbx_description
1 polymer ?
#
loop_
_entity_poly.entity_id
_entity_poly.type
_entity_poly.pdbx_seq_one_letter_code
_entity_poly.pdbx_strand_id
1 'polypeptide(L)'
;MLRIYCPVCNGLLRLEDGQKEAVCVNCGTRVEVPKGYTEAESSYLFAAEAAKRRDFEGAFQTYSEILAADSSQAEAYFKRALALYEIEYEDLGEGHYRLICHQAEKTDFLGNEDVKKVLELSEGSQREAYEKQAAEIHALQERVSAWAASHPPVDVWLAVSQESLSSLNRAVQIRQLLKAVGLSVFCAPLDLAEDEDFFEPAVYRAASTASVLILAASEKEAFTEDVNFAAERFLHRKEKALREAKGQIPVLITVFENLDEYEDIPDSYFDGIDSRLDMSRESFASRLQEAVKEALSDYRGALKEQAGTHESFTYANLLLKARQTLEGGNFEEAAEQYQSILLKSPTESQAYWGLLLAKRRCVSEEALIQSGESIAQEADYRSALAFASEREQQTYRETAARTDEMASVFAEQERERKRQEREQEKWRKEKEQEVREAGKRKQQEEAKARIRRKNRLRIFAAAAVVILAGCGIGYLIYSKSPAGLMAKQYREAQTAYSHGLYEEAYSLYAELEDYKDSSQMALACKSRLEQTSYNAAIENLDDMTQRASVVSEILGAEPYVQEAAAMISELHAEGLQYLEEGKIYEAWNTLVSFGTSDPDMVRTWRIVFGRGVLAGSRDGKIASLDMEGNITSWGQDGGFTFEEGGAVSVALSDSGASAGAVRRDGTAYLLGQAAGLSVSGWSDLVSIRVSDSFAAGLTGSGDLYATGAGLVASDVIQFDLDGNYLVAVRRDGSLVCTNPAAQIPADWSGIAYAALVGDSILAVTEDGTLLQSGSSYGLPDSGVGVVYHGCGRVGVLTLDGDMVCAGIDGDDDGGTGVTGSAGYFAAFAASPSHTVNLFTDGYGSLKGQLYGNSAGDVAMRKAMQDFPDVDVPAPYAEEE
;
A
#
# COMPACT_ATOMS: atom_id res chain seq x y z
N MET A 1 13.57 4.06 39.41
CA MET A 1 14.73 3.96 38.50
C MET A 1 14.34 4.61 37.18
N LEU A 2 15.14 5.53 36.65
CA LEU A 2 14.90 6.13 35.34
C LEU A 2 15.33 5.12 34.27
N ARG A 3 14.35 4.51 33.58
CA ARG A 3 14.60 3.71 32.39
C ARG A 3 14.97 4.66 31.25
N ILE A 4 16.22 4.64 30.78
CA ILE A 4 16.63 5.45 29.63
C ILE A 4 16.60 4.56 28.40
N TYR A 5 15.59 4.80 27.56
CA TYR A 5 15.40 4.11 26.31
C TYR A 5 16.05 4.90 25.17
N CYS A 6 16.46 4.18 24.13
CA CYS A 6 16.97 4.78 22.91
C CYS A 6 15.86 5.62 22.25
N PRO A 7 16.12 6.89 21.88
CA PRO A 7 15.11 7.72 21.22
C PRO A 7 14.84 7.29 19.77
N VAL A 8 15.64 6.37 19.22
CA VAL A 8 15.52 5.89 17.83
C VAL A 8 14.75 4.56 17.75
N CYS A 9 15.07 3.59 18.60
CA CYS A 9 14.47 2.25 18.54
C CYS A 9 13.81 1.79 19.85
N ASN A 10 13.72 2.69 20.84
CA ASN A 10 13.21 2.40 22.18
C ASN A 10 13.93 1.25 22.94
N GLY A 11 15.08 0.79 22.44
CA GLY A 11 15.91 -0.24 23.09
C GLY A 11 16.65 0.29 24.32
N LEU A 12 16.91 -0.57 25.30
CA LEU A 12 17.64 -0.21 26.52
C LEU A 12 19.10 0.20 26.17
N LEU A 13 19.59 1.30 26.76
CA LEU A 13 20.93 1.82 26.48
C LEU A 13 21.99 1.23 27.42
N ARG A 14 23.13 0.80 26.87
CA ARG A 14 24.27 0.32 27.66
C ARG A 14 25.08 1.49 28.19
N LEU A 15 25.29 1.52 29.50
CA LEU A 15 25.94 2.60 30.23
C LEU A 15 27.28 2.12 30.78
N GLU A 16 28.36 2.83 30.47
CA GLU A 16 29.69 2.63 31.08
C GLU A 16 29.95 3.68 32.17
N ASP A 17 30.74 3.30 33.18
CA ASP A 17 31.07 4.15 34.33
C ASP A 17 31.57 5.55 33.91
N GLY A 18 30.82 6.59 34.30
CA GLY A 18 31.24 7.98 34.17
C GLY A 18 31.22 8.57 32.75
N GLN A 19 30.70 7.84 31.75
CA GLN A 19 30.56 8.36 30.39
C GLN A 19 29.38 9.33 30.23
N LYS A 20 29.52 10.27 29.29
CA LYS A 20 28.46 11.24 28.94
C LYS A 20 27.50 10.71 27.88
N GLU A 21 27.84 9.60 27.24
CA GLU A 21 27.13 9.00 26.12
C GLU A 21 26.91 7.52 26.39
N ALA A 22 25.73 7.01 26.08
CA ALA A 22 25.34 5.61 26.14
C ALA A 22 25.15 5.07 24.72
N VAL A 23 25.41 3.79 24.49
CA VAL A 23 25.24 3.17 23.15
C VAL A 23 24.06 2.21 23.19
N CYS A 24 23.13 2.35 22.24
CA CYS A 24 22.05 1.40 22.07
C CYS A 24 22.58 0.09 21.50
N VAL A 25 22.28 -1.02 22.17
CA VAL A 25 22.68 -2.37 21.73
C VAL A 25 21.92 -2.78 20.45
N ASN A 26 20.71 -2.26 20.24
CA ASN A 26 19.85 -2.68 19.15
C ASN A 26 20.17 -1.94 17.82
N CYS A 27 20.34 -0.62 17.86
CA CYS A 27 20.55 0.20 16.65
C CYS A 27 21.90 0.94 16.61
N GLY A 28 22.74 0.80 17.63
CA GLY A 28 24.05 1.47 17.70
C GLY A 28 24.01 2.98 17.97
N THR A 29 22.83 3.58 18.12
CA THR A 29 22.68 5.03 18.39
C THR A 29 23.34 5.42 19.71
N ARG A 30 24.12 6.49 19.67
CA ARG A 30 24.73 7.10 20.85
C ARG A 30 23.83 8.19 21.41
N VAL A 31 23.56 8.14 22.71
CA VAL A 31 22.61 9.02 23.39
C VAL A 31 23.30 9.66 24.59
N GLU A 32 23.23 10.98 24.73
CA GLU A 32 23.78 11.65 25.91
C GLU A 32 22.97 11.28 27.16
N VAL A 33 23.67 10.91 28.24
CA VAL A 33 23.04 10.46 29.50
C VAL A 33 23.54 11.27 30.70
N PRO A 34 22.66 11.57 31.69
CA PRO A 34 23.06 12.24 32.92
C PRO A 34 24.08 11.41 33.71
N LYS A 35 25.09 12.07 34.27
CA LYS A 35 26.08 11.42 35.14
C LYS A 35 25.41 10.82 36.38
N GLY A 36 25.56 9.51 36.61
CA GLY A 36 25.09 8.88 37.85
C GLY A 36 24.92 7.37 37.87
N TYR A 37 25.12 6.64 36.77
CA TYR A 37 24.97 5.17 36.73
C TYR A 37 26.31 4.44 36.70
N THR A 38 26.34 3.25 37.30
CA THR A 38 27.45 2.30 37.18
C THR A 38 27.19 1.20 36.14
N GLU A 39 28.24 0.64 35.55
CA GLU A 39 28.18 -0.49 34.60
C GLU A 39 27.48 -1.71 35.22
N ALA A 40 27.70 -1.93 36.53
CA ALA A 40 27.04 -2.99 37.29
C ALA A 40 25.51 -2.78 37.34
N GLU A 41 25.05 -1.58 37.70
CA GLU A 41 23.61 -1.26 37.74
C GLU A 41 22.95 -1.41 36.37
N SER A 42 23.63 -0.99 35.31
CA SER A 42 23.15 -1.16 33.93
C SER A 42 22.99 -2.65 33.60
N SER A 43 24.00 -3.48 33.89
CA SER A 43 23.98 -4.93 33.61
C SER A 43 22.85 -5.64 34.36
N TYR A 44 22.61 -5.29 35.63
CA TYR A 44 21.48 -5.82 36.39
C TYR A 44 20.13 -5.44 35.80
N LEU A 45 19.98 -4.22 35.27
CA LEU A 45 18.77 -3.77 34.60
C LEU A 45 18.54 -4.51 33.28
N PHE A 46 19.59 -4.73 32.48
CA PHE A 46 19.50 -5.54 31.26
C PHE A 46 19.05 -6.97 31.55
N ALA A 47 19.67 -7.61 32.54
CA ALA A 47 19.32 -8.98 32.92
C ALA A 47 17.87 -9.08 33.45
N ALA A 48 17.43 -8.09 34.24
CA ALA A 48 16.05 -8.03 34.74
C ALA A 48 15.03 -7.77 33.62
N GLU A 49 15.36 -6.94 32.64
CA GLU A 49 14.51 -6.69 31.47
C GLU A 49 14.42 -7.92 30.56
N ALA A 50 15.53 -8.62 30.33
CA ALA A 50 15.54 -9.89 29.60
C ALA A 50 14.64 -10.93 30.28
N ALA A 51 14.74 -11.07 31.61
CA ALA A 51 13.87 -11.95 32.39
C ALA A 51 12.39 -11.57 32.28
N LYS A 52 12.05 -10.26 32.28
CA LYS A 52 10.67 -9.78 32.08
C LYS A 52 10.11 -10.08 30.70
N ARG A 53 10.97 -10.06 29.68
CA ARG A 53 10.61 -10.47 28.31
C ARG A 53 10.63 -12.00 28.13
N ARG A 54 10.85 -12.74 29.22
CA ARG A 54 10.98 -14.21 29.24
C ARG A 54 12.14 -14.72 28.37
N ASP A 55 13.12 -13.87 28.08
CA ASP A 55 14.43 -14.27 27.55
C ASP A 55 15.32 -14.76 28.70
N PHE A 56 14.97 -15.93 29.23
CA PHE A 56 15.67 -16.53 30.35
C PHE A 56 17.12 -16.90 30.02
N GLU A 57 17.41 -17.25 28.77
CA GLU A 57 18.76 -17.55 28.31
C GLU A 57 19.63 -16.28 28.31
N GLY A 58 19.12 -15.16 27.75
CA GLY A 58 19.80 -13.87 27.80
C GLY A 58 20.00 -13.35 29.23
N ALA A 59 19.00 -13.53 30.11
CA ALA A 59 19.12 -13.21 31.53
C ALA A 59 20.20 -14.06 32.23
N PHE A 60 20.22 -15.38 31.98
CA PHE A 60 21.23 -16.29 32.53
C PHE A 60 22.64 -15.92 32.09
N GLN A 61 22.82 -15.58 30.81
CA GLN A 61 24.11 -15.14 30.26
C GLN A 61 24.55 -13.83 30.90
N THR A 62 23.68 -12.83 30.98
CA THR A 62 24.01 -11.53 31.57
C THR A 62 24.35 -11.65 33.06
N TYR A 63 23.63 -12.46 33.84
CA TYR A 63 23.99 -12.72 35.24
C TYR A 63 25.31 -13.49 35.38
N SER A 64 25.64 -14.34 34.40
CA SER A 64 26.95 -15.02 34.37
C SER A 64 28.10 -14.04 34.15
N GLU A 65 27.91 -13.04 33.29
CA GLU A 65 28.89 -11.95 33.09
C GLU A 65 29.07 -11.11 34.37
N ILE A 66 27.97 -10.75 35.04
CA ILE A 66 28.02 -10.03 36.32
C ILE A 66 28.84 -10.83 37.36
N LEU A 67 28.61 -12.14 37.47
CA LEU A 67 29.32 -13.00 38.41
C LEU A 67 30.79 -13.25 38.02
N ALA A 68 31.11 -13.20 36.73
CA ALA A 68 32.49 -13.26 36.26
C ALA A 68 33.27 -11.99 36.64
N ALA A 69 32.60 -10.83 36.64
CA ALA A 69 33.17 -9.57 37.10
C ALA A 69 33.26 -9.48 38.63
N ASP A 70 32.21 -9.88 39.34
CA ASP A 70 32.16 -9.90 40.81
C ASP A 70 31.44 -11.14 41.35
N SER A 71 32.23 -12.14 41.74
CA SER A 71 31.75 -13.39 42.30
C SER A 71 31.23 -13.33 43.74
N SER A 72 31.24 -12.15 44.38
CA SER A 72 30.72 -11.96 45.75
C SER A 72 29.23 -11.60 45.80
N GLN A 73 28.60 -11.41 44.64
CA GLN A 73 27.22 -10.93 44.52
C GLN A 73 26.20 -12.06 44.71
N ALA A 74 25.71 -12.23 45.94
CA ALA A 74 24.68 -13.22 46.27
C ALA A 74 23.41 -13.07 45.40
N GLU A 75 22.96 -11.85 45.15
CA GLU A 75 21.73 -11.60 44.37
C GLU A 75 21.84 -12.07 42.91
N ALA A 76 23.01 -11.90 42.27
CA ALA A 76 23.22 -12.37 40.90
C ALA A 76 23.19 -13.90 40.80
N TYR A 77 23.74 -14.63 41.78
CA TYR A 77 23.61 -16.10 41.82
C TYR A 77 22.14 -16.51 41.93
N PHE A 78 21.36 -15.87 42.80
CA PHE A 78 19.95 -16.21 42.97
C PHE A 78 19.15 -15.92 41.69
N LYS A 79 19.34 -14.75 41.08
CA LYS A 79 18.66 -14.38 39.83
C LYS A 79 19.11 -15.23 38.63
N ARG A 80 20.37 -15.66 38.59
CA ARG A 80 20.84 -16.64 37.60
C ARG A 80 20.17 -18.01 37.79
N ALA A 81 19.97 -18.44 39.03
CA ALA A 81 19.21 -19.66 39.33
C ALA A 81 17.75 -19.53 38.87
N LEU A 82 17.09 -18.40 39.13
CA LEU A 82 15.72 -18.14 38.64
C LEU A 82 15.65 -18.22 37.11
N ALA A 83 16.61 -17.61 36.40
CA ALA A 83 16.69 -17.69 34.95
C ALA A 83 16.93 -19.12 34.46
N LEU A 84 17.83 -19.87 35.10
CA LEU A 84 18.13 -21.27 34.74
C LEU A 84 16.91 -22.18 34.89
N TYR A 85 16.12 -21.98 35.95
CA TYR A 85 14.91 -22.75 36.23
C TYR A 85 13.64 -22.16 35.59
N GLU A 86 13.77 -21.02 34.90
CA GLU A 86 12.67 -20.29 34.27
C GLU A 86 11.51 -20.02 35.25
N ILE A 87 11.88 -19.44 36.39
CA ILE A 87 10.97 -19.00 37.45
C ILE A 87 10.79 -17.49 37.36
N GLU A 88 9.53 -17.06 37.36
CA GLU A 88 9.15 -15.65 37.24
C GLU A 88 8.32 -15.23 38.46
N TYR A 89 8.52 -13.98 38.90
CA TYR A 89 7.68 -13.32 39.90
C TYR A 89 6.78 -12.33 39.18
N GLU A 90 5.50 -12.67 39.08
CA GLU A 90 4.46 -11.78 38.56
C GLU A 90 4.03 -10.82 39.68
N ASP A 91 4.05 -9.52 39.41
CA ASP A 91 3.63 -8.47 40.35
C ASP A 91 2.11 -8.31 40.24
N LEU A 92 1.38 -8.62 41.31
CA LEU A 92 -0.08 -8.48 41.36
C LEU A 92 -0.51 -7.10 41.91
N GLY A 93 0.45 -6.21 42.17
CA GLY A 93 0.21 -4.94 42.84
C GLY A 93 0.19 -5.06 44.37
N GLU A 94 0.22 -3.90 45.04
CA GLU A 94 0.18 -3.78 46.51
C GLU A 94 1.25 -4.57 47.29
N GLY A 95 2.34 -4.96 46.63
CA GLY A 95 3.44 -5.73 47.22
C GLY A 95 3.18 -7.24 47.29
N HIS A 96 2.16 -7.72 46.59
CA HIS A 96 1.86 -9.14 46.40
C HIS A 96 2.46 -9.64 45.10
N TYR A 97 3.03 -10.85 45.13
CA TYR A 97 3.64 -11.48 43.97
C TYR A 97 3.13 -12.91 43.81
N ARG A 98 2.97 -13.35 42.57
CA ARG A 98 2.68 -14.74 42.20
C ARG A 98 3.93 -15.38 41.60
N LEU A 99 4.25 -16.59 42.06
CA LEU A 99 5.33 -17.39 41.49
C LEU A 99 4.81 -18.16 40.27
N ILE A 100 5.51 -18.02 39.15
CA ILE A 100 5.21 -18.69 37.88
C ILE A 100 6.33 -19.68 37.56
N CYS A 101 5.96 -20.90 37.16
CA CYS A 101 6.90 -21.95 36.79
C CYS A 101 6.77 -22.25 35.29
N HIS A 102 7.80 -21.92 34.49
CA HIS A 102 7.76 -22.22 33.05
C HIS A 102 8.26 -23.64 32.71
N GLN A 103 9.06 -24.26 33.59
CA GLN A 103 9.54 -25.65 33.43
C GLN A 103 9.53 -26.46 34.72
N ALA A 104 8.56 -27.37 34.85
CA ALA A 104 8.44 -28.26 35.99
C ALA A 104 9.45 -29.43 35.96
N GLU A 105 9.98 -29.79 34.80
CA GLU A 105 10.92 -30.91 34.63
C GLU A 105 12.31 -30.64 35.26
N LYS A 106 12.67 -29.38 35.47
CA LYS A 106 13.87 -28.98 36.21
C LYS A 106 13.59 -29.06 37.72
N THR A 107 13.49 -30.26 38.26
CA THR A 107 13.25 -30.49 39.71
C THR A 107 14.55 -30.32 40.51
N ASP A 108 14.44 -29.94 41.79
CA ASP A 108 15.55 -29.72 42.75
C ASP A 108 16.20 -28.31 42.73
N PHE A 109 15.38 -27.26 42.77
CA PHE A 109 15.87 -25.87 42.95
C PHE A 109 16.81 -25.72 44.17
N LEU A 110 16.51 -26.39 45.29
CA LEU A 110 17.33 -26.36 46.51
C LEU A 110 18.73 -26.97 46.32
N GLY A 111 18.85 -27.98 45.45
CA GLY A 111 20.11 -28.65 45.14
C GLY A 111 21.03 -27.88 44.19
N ASN A 112 20.54 -26.80 43.56
CA ASN A 112 21.30 -26.00 42.60
C ASN A 112 22.55 -25.36 43.23
N GLU A 113 23.65 -25.31 42.46
CA GLU A 113 24.93 -24.78 42.93
C GLU A 113 24.87 -23.27 43.21
N ASP A 114 24.15 -22.49 42.41
CA ASP A 114 23.99 -21.05 42.62
C ASP A 114 23.16 -20.78 43.87
N VAL A 115 22.08 -21.53 44.12
CA VAL A 115 21.27 -21.41 45.35
C VAL A 115 22.12 -21.71 46.58
N LYS A 116 22.93 -22.77 46.56
CA LYS A 116 23.89 -23.06 47.65
C LYS A 116 24.87 -21.91 47.85
N LYS A 117 25.38 -21.32 46.76
CA LYS A 117 26.31 -20.20 46.80
C LYS A 117 25.68 -18.94 47.40
N VAL A 118 24.42 -18.66 47.10
CA VAL A 118 23.65 -17.55 47.71
C VAL A 118 23.60 -17.71 49.22
N LEU A 119 23.30 -18.91 49.71
CA LEU A 119 23.21 -19.18 51.14
C LEU A 119 24.57 -19.10 51.85
N GLU A 120 25.66 -19.47 51.17
CA GLU A 120 27.03 -19.29 51.68
C GLU A 120 27.43 -17.81 51.78
N LEU A 121 27.02 -16.98 50.81
CA LEU A 121 27.38 -15.56 50.73
C LEU A 121 26.46 -14.63 51.55
N SER A 122 25.28 -15.11 51.96
CA SER A 122 24.28 -14.32 52.69
C SER A 122 24.32 -14.61 54.20
N GLU A 123 24.08 -13.58 55.02
CA GLU A 123 24.03 -13.69 56.49
C GLU A 123 22.71 -13.11 57.05
N GLY A 124 22.34 -13.54 58.25
CA GLY A 124 21.19 -13.02 59.00
C GLY A 124 19.87 -13.07 58.22
N SER A 125 19.14 -11.96 58.22
CA SER A 125 17.80 -11.84 57.60
C SER A 125 17.82 -12.04 56.08
N GLN A 126 18.93 -11.74 55.40
CA GLN A 126 19.05 -11.95 53.96
C GLN A 126 19.10 -13.44 53.61
N ARG A 127 19.83 -14.22 54.41
CA ARG A 127 19.89 -15.67 54.26
C ARG A 127 18.53 -16.31 54.50
N GLU A 128 17.84 -15.93 55.58
CA GLU A 128 16.49 -16.42 55.89
C GLU A 128 15.50 -16.11 54.76
N ALA A 129 15.60 -14.93 54.13
CA ALA A 129 14.77 -14.57 52.98
C ALA A 129 15.02 -15.47 51.76
N TYR A 130 16.28 -15.74 51.41
CA TYR A 130 16.61 -16.64 50.30
C TYR A 130 16.26 -18.11 50.59
N GLU A 131 16.44 -18.59 51.83
CA GLU A 131 16.01 -19.94 52.23
C GLU A 131 14.49 -20.10 52.07
N LYS A 132 13.72 -19.08 52.50
CA LYS A 132 12.27 -19.06 52.35
C LYS A 132 11.85 -19.05 50.87
N GLN A 133 12.41 -18.14 50.06
CA GLN A 133 12.10 -18.05 48.63
C GLN A 133 12.44 -19.34 47.88
N ALA A 134 13.61 -19.95 48.16
CA ALA A 134 14.00 -21.19 47.52
C ALA A 134 13.08 -22.38 47.91
N ALA A 135 12.61 -22.42 49.16
CA ALA A 135 11.63 -23.41 49.61
C ALA A 135 10.25 -23.23 48.96
N GLU A 136 9.79 -21.98 48.79
CA GLU A 136 8.53 -21.66 48.09
C GLU A 136 8.57 -22.09 46.62
N ILE A 137 9.68 -21.82 45.92
CA ILE A 137 9.90 -22.25 44.53
C ILE A 137 9.89 -23.77 44.43
N HIS A 138 10.61 -24.45 45.34
CA HIS A 138 10.66 -25.91 45.35
C HIS A 138 9.27 -26.53 45.57
N ALA A 139 8.50 -26.00 46.54
CA ALA A 139 7.14 -26.44 46.80
C ALA A 139 6.20 -26.19 45.59
N LEU A 140 6.37 -25.07 44.88
CA LEU A 140 5.64 -24.82 43.64
C LEU A 140 5.96 -25.88 42.58
N GLN A 141 7.24 -26.19 42.34
CA GLN A 141 7.65 -27.19 41.37
C GLN A 141 7.06 -28.58 41.68
N GLU A 142 7.02 -28.98 42.96
CA GLU A 142 6.38 -30.22 43.39
C GLU A 142 4.87 -30.21 43.11
N ARG A 143 4.17 -29.12 43.44
CA ARG A 143 2.73 -28.96 43.17
C ARG A 143 2.44 -29.04 41.67
N VAL A 144 3.17 -28.30 40.85
CA VAL A 144 3.02 -28.28 39.39
C VAL A 144 3.28 -29.66 38.80
N SER A 145 4.34 -30.34 39.23
CA SER A 145 4.67 -31.69 38.77
C SER A 145 3.60 -32.72 39.17
N ALA A 146 3.12 -32.66 40.41
CA ALA A 146 2.05 -33.53 40.90
C ALA A 146 0.72 -33.31 40.15
N TRP A 147 0.40 -32.05 39.85
CA TRP A 147 -0.78 -31.69 39.06
C TRP A 147 -0.67 -32.20 37.62
N ALA A 148 0.46 -31.95 36.94
CA ALA A 148 0.71 -32.40 35.58
C ALA A 148 0.67 -33.94 35.44
N ALA A 149 1.05 -34.67 36.50
CA ALA A 149 0.97 -36.13 36.54
C ALA A 149 -0.46 -36.67 36.75
N SER A 150 -1.33 -35.91 37.43
CA SER A 150 -2.69 -36.34 37.78
C SER A 150 -3.77 -35.84 36.80
N HIS A 151 -3.49 -34.79 36.03
CA HIS A 151 -4.43 -34.20 35.07
C HIS A 151 -3.99 -34.51 33.63
N PRO A 152 -4.90 -34.93 32.72
CA PRO A 152 -4.53 -35.21 31.34
C PRO A 152 -4.07 -33.93 30.60
N PRO A 153 -3.35 -34.07 29.47
CA PRO A 153 -3.08 -32.96 28.55
C PRO A 153 -4.40 -32.33 28.08
N VAL A 154 -4.35 -31.04 27.73
CA VAL A 154 -5.48 -30.35 27.11
C VAL A 154 -5.12 -29.99 25.66
N ASP A 155 -6.10 -30.00 24.77
CA ASP A 155 -5.89 -29.69 23.35
C ASP A 155 -5.87 -28.17 23.13
N VAL A 156 -6.80 -27.47 23.79
CA VAL A 156 -7.04 -26.04 23.64
C VAL A 156 -7.01 -25.33 24.99
N TRP A 157 -6.20 -24.28 25.08
CA TRP A 157 -6.27 -23.28 26.15
C TRP A 157 -7.10 -22.10 25.67
N LEU A 158 -8.20 -21.80 26.34
CA LEU A 158 -9.05 -20.64 26.06
C LEU A 158 -8.82 -19.58 27.13
N ALA A 159 -8.13 -18.51 26.75
CA ALA A 159 -7.84 -17.36 27.61
C ALA A 159 -8.85 -16.23 27.34
N VAL A 160 -9.42 -15.71 28.42
CA VAL A 160 -10.48 -14.70 28.42
C VAL A 160 -10.43 -13.94 29.73
N SER A 161 -10.75 -12.64 29.71
CA SER A 161 -10.81 -11.83 30.93
C SER A 161 -11.97 -12.25 31.83
N GLN A 162 -11.72 -12.35 33.14
CA GLN A 162 -12.77 -12.57 34.15
C GLN A 162 -13.65 -11.34 34.37
N GLU A 163 -13.13 -10.16 34.05
CA GLU A 163 -13.79 -8.88 34.27
C GLU A 163 -14.78 -8.55 33.13
N SER A 164 -14.58 -9.14 31.95
CA SER A 164 -15.41 -8.94 30.77
C SER A 164 -16.52 -9.99 30.66
N LEU A 165 -17.73 -9.63 31.09
CA LEU A 165 -18.89 -10.53 31.01
C LEU A 165 -19.26 -10.87 29.54
N SER A 166 -19.07 -9.92 28.62
CA SER A 166 -19.29 -10.10 27.18
C SER A 166 -18.35 -11.19 26.63
N SER A 167 -17.05 -11.06 26.88
CA SER A 167 -16.03 -12.01 26.46
C SER A 167 -16.23 -13.38 27.10
N LEU A 168 -16.60 -13.44 28.39
CA LEU A 168 -16.93 -14.69 29.09
C LEU A 168 -18.10 -15.43 28.44
N ASN A 169 -19.17 -14.72 28.07
CA ASN A 169 -20.31 -15.33 27.38
C ASN A 169 -19.90 -15.96 26.04
N ARG A 170 -19.02 -15.28 25.28
CA ARG A 170 -18.46 -15.83 24.03
C ARG A 170 -17.54 -17.03 24.30
N ALA A 171 -16.70 -16.96 25.32
CA ALA A 171 -15.84 -18.08 25.72
C ALA A 171 -16.64 -19.33 26.08
N VAL A 172 -17.80 -19.20 26.73
CA VAL A 172 -18.72 -20.33 26.99
C VAL A 172 -19.21 -20.96 25.68
N GLN A 173 -19.57 -20.15 24.68
CA GLN A 173 -20.03 -20.63 23.37
C GLN A 173 -18.90 -21.36 22.62
N ILE A 174 -17.72 -20.74 22.52
CA ILE A 174 -16.52 -21.33 21.92
C ILE A 174 -16.19 -22.67 22.59
N ARG A 175 -16.20 -22.70 23.92
CA ARG A 175 -15.92 -23.91 24.70
C ARG A 175 -16.92 -25.02 24.39
N GLN A 176 -18.21 -24.71 24.25
CA GLN A 176 -19.23 -25.69 23.88
C GLN A 176 -19.02 -26.21 22.45
N LEU A 177 -18.71 -25.33 21.50
CA LEU A 177 -18.42 -25.70 20.11
C LEU A 177 -17.25 -26.69 20.01
N LEU A 178 -16.15 -26.41 20.69
CA LEU A 178 -14.95 -27.24 20.67
C LEU A 178 -15.12 -28.55 21.44
N LYS A 179 -15.83 -28.53 22.58
CA LYS A 179 -16.18 -29.77 23.29
C LYS A 179 -17.12 -30.67 22.48
N ALA A 180 -18.02 -30.10 21.68
CA ALA A 180 -18.93 -30.87 20.83
C ALA A 180 -18.20 -31.70 19.76
N VAL A 181 -17.03 -31.23 19.31
CA VAL A 181 -16.14 -31.98 18.39
C VAL A 181 -15.12 -32.86 19.12
N GLY A 182 -15.27 -33.04 20.43
CA GLY A 182 -14.49 -33.98 21.24
C GLY A 182 -13.16 -33.45 21.77
N LEU A 183 -12.90 -32.13 21.69
CA LEU A 183 -11.67 -31.52 22.16
C LEU A 183 -11.71 -31.21 23.66
N SER A 184 -10.57 -31.39 24.32
CA SER A 184 -10.36 -30.99 25.71
C SER A 184 -9.97 -29.50 25.79
N VAL A 185 -10.84 -28.71 26.42
CA VAL A 185 -10.71 -27.24 26.49
C VAL A 185 -10.60 -26.80 27.94
N PHE A 186 -9.47 -26.17 28.28
CA PHE A 186 -9.23 -25.52 29.57
C PHE A 186 -9.47 -24.01 29.46
N CYS A 187 -10.22 -23.46 30.41
CA CYS A 187 -10.46 -22.03 30.53
C CYS A 187 -10.43 -21.65 32.01
N ALA A 188 -9.36 -20.99 32.47
CA ALA A 188 -9.13 -20.71 33.88
C ALA A 188 -10.34 -20.04 34.58
N PRO A 189 -10.97 -18.97 34.03
CA PRO A 189 -12.18 -18.37 34.60
C PRO A 189 -13.36 -19.33 34.81
N LEU A 190 -13.48 -20.34 33.94
CA LEU A 190 -14.60 -21.28 33.96
C LEU A 190 -14.30 -22.57 34.73
N ASP A 191 -13.02 -22.87 34.97
CA ASP A 191 -12.58 -24.16 35.49
C ASP A 191 -11.99 -24.13 36.91
N LEU A 192 -11.54 -22.96 37.40
CA LEU A 192 -10.77 -22.88 38.65
C LEU A 192 -11.48 -22.21 39.85
N ALA A 193 -12.72 -21.73 39.70
CA ALA A 193 -13.61 -21.30 40.81
C ALA A 193 -12.92 -20.61 42.03
N GLU A 194 -12.17 -19.52 41.79
CA GLU A 194 -11.45 -18.70 42.78
C GLU A 194 -10.35 -19.39 43.62
N ASP A 195 -9.96 -20.64 43.32
CA ASP A 195 -8.92 -21.35 44.08
C ASP A 195 -7.49 -21.01 43.58
N GLU A 196 -6.88 -20.00 44.19
CA GLU A 196 -5.53 -19.51 43.84
C GLU A 196 -4.44 -20.57 43.98
N ASP A 197 -4.59 -21.55 44.89
CA ASP A 197 -3.57 -22.57 45.15
C ASP A 197 -3.36 -23.52 43.96
N PHE A 198 -4.36 -23.66 43.09
CA PHE A 198 -4.32 -24.49 41.90
C PHE A 198 -4.19 -23.71 40.60
N PHE A 199 -4.20 -22.37 40.66
CA PHE A 199 -4.12 -21.53 39.47
C PHE A 199 -2.88 -21.82 38.63
N GLU A 200 -1.68 -21.64 39.18
CA GLU A 200 -0.44 -21.86 38.44
C GLU A 200 -0.24 -23.33 38.02
N PRO A 201 -0.50 -24.36 38.85
CA PRO A 201 -0.46 -25.75 38.40
C PRO A 201 -1.38 -26.06 37.19
N ALA A 202 -2.59 -25.51 37.17
CA ALA A 202 -3.54 -25.72 36.08
C ALA A 202 -3.17 -24.93 34.82
N VAL A 203 -2.78 -23.66 34.96
CA VAL A 203 -2.30 -22.83 33.84
C VAL A 203 -1.03 -23.42 33.25
N TYR A 204 -0.08 -23.89 34.08
CA TYR A 204 1.10 -24.63 33.60
C TYR A 204 0.70 -25.84 32.77
N ARG A 205 -0.29 -26.63 33.22
CA ARG A 205 -0.74 -27.80 32.47
C ARG A 205 -1.26 -27.40 31.08
N ALA A 206 -2.06 -26.33 31.01
CA ALA A 206 -2.53 -25.81 29.73
C ALA A 206 -1.38 -25.26 28.87
N ALA A 207 -0.56 -24.36 29.42
CA ALA A 207 0.56 -23.74 28.73
C ALA A 207 1.58 -24.75 28.22
N SER A 208 1.81 -25.87 28.92
CA SER A 208 2.78 -26.92 28.55
C SER A 208 2.23 -27.98 27.59
N THR A 209 0.91 -28.13 27.47
CA THR A 209 0.32 -29.21 26.66
C THR A 209 -0.57 -28.75 25.51
N ALA A 210 -1.29 -27.64 25.64
CA ALA A 210 -2.19 -27.14 24.61
C ALA A 210 -1.45 -26.94 23.30
N SER A 211 -2.00 -27.47 22.21
CA SER A 211 -1.51 -27.21 20.86
C SER A 211 -2.11 -25.92 20.30
N VAL A 212 -3.21 -25.44 20.88
CA VAL A 212 -3.86 -24.19 20.47
C VAL A 212 -4.15 -23.32 21.69
N LEU A 213 -3.76 -22.04 21.64
CA LEU A 213 -4.27 -20.98 22.51
C LEU A 213 -5.31 -20.17 21.74
N ILE A 214 -6.47 -19.96 22.35
CA ILE A 214 -7.51 -19.06 21.84
C ILE A 214 -7.64 -17.88 22.80
N LEU A 215 -7.42 -16.66 22.31
CA LEU A 215 -7.69 -15.42 23.03
C LEU A 215 -9.07 -14.92 22.64
N ALA A 216 -10.02 -14.88 23.58
CA ALA A 216 -11.37 -14.37 23.32
C ALA A 216 -11.58 -13.00 23.94
N ALA A 217 -11.93 -12.01 23.11
CA ALA A 217 -12.20 -10.64 23.53
C ALA A 217 -13.42 -10.06 22.79
N SER A 218 -14.19 -9.21 23.44
CA SER A 218 -15.32 -8.49 22.81
C SER A 218 -15.29 -6.98 23.06
N GLU A 219 -14.26 -6.51 23.75
CA GLU A 219 -14.00 -5.12 24.12
C GLU A 219 -12.51 -4.96 24.44
N LYS A 220 -11.97 -3.74 24.29
CA LYS A 220 -10.53 -3.47 24.43
C LYS A 220 -10.03 -3.78 25.83
N GLU A 221 -10.88 -3.50 26.83
CA GLU A 221 -10.62 -3.74 28.24
C GLU A 221 -10.51 -5.24 28.58
N ALA A 222 -10.94 -6.14 27.69
CA ALA A 222 -10.78 -7.58 27.88
C ALA A 222 -9.33 -8.05 27.77
N PHE A 223 -8.42 -7.24 27.19
CA PHE A 223 -6.97 -7.51 27.17
C PHE A 223 -6.30 -7.15 28.50
N THR A 224 -6.81 -7.74 29.57
CA THR A 224 -6.28 -7.64 30.94
C THR A 224 -4.86 -8.20 31.07
N GLU A 225 -4.17 -7.88 32.16
CA GLU A 225 -2.83 -8.39 32.45
C GLU A 225 -2.77 -9.93 32.39
N ASP A 226 -3.77 -10.63 32.93
CA ASP A 226 -3.85 -12.10 32.87
C ASP A 226 -3.97 -12.65 31.44
N VAL A 227 -4.73 -11.98 30.56
CA VAL A 227 -4.91 -12.40 29.15
C VAL A 227 -3.62 -12.16 28.38
N ASN A 228 -2.98 -11.01 28.58
CA ASN A 228 -1.70 -10.69 27.95
C ASN A 228 -0.61 -11.64 28.43
N PHE A 229 -0.57 -11.93 29.73
CA PHE A 229 0.34 -12.91 30.32
C PHE A 229 0.17 -14.31 29.68
N ALA A 230 -1.07 -14.76 29.48
CA ALA A 230 -1.36 -16.03 28.81
C ALA A 230 -0.82 -16.07 27.37
N ALA A 231 -1.05 -15.00 26.61
CA ALA A 231 -0.58 -14.85 25.24
C ALA A 231 0.95 -14.90 25.16
N GLU A 232 1.64 -14.08 25.96
CA GLU A 232 3.09 -13.99 25.95
C GLU A 232 3.76 -15.28 26.44
N ARG A 233 3.19 -15.94 27.45
CA ARG A 233 3.68 -17.25 27.94
C ARG A 233 3.56 -18.33 26.86
N PHE A 234 2.47 -18.33 26.12
CA PHE A 234 2.25 -19.27 25.03
C PHE A 234 3.20 -19.00 23.85
N LEU A 235 3.41 -17.73 23.49
CA LEU A 235 4.37 -17.34 22.45
C LEU A 235 5.80 -17.74 22.81
N HIS A 236 6.23 -17.55 24.05
CA HIS A 236 7.54 -18.02 24.51
C HIS A 236 7.71 -19.54 24.27
N ARG A 237 6.68 -20.36 24.55
CA ARG A 237 6.72 -21.80 24.24
C ARG A 237 6.76 -22.05 22.74
N LYS A 238 5.96 -21.33 21.95
CA LYS A 238 5.93 -21.44 20.49
C LYS A 238 7.30 -21.14 19.88
N GLU A 239 7.94 -20.04 20.28
CA GLU A 239 9.30 -19.66 19.87
C GLU A 239 10.34 -20.71 20.24
N LYS A 240 10.23 -21.31 21.44
CA LYS A 240 11.10 -22.41 21.86
C LYS A 240 10.91 -23.64 20.97
N ALA A 241 9.67 -24.04 20.70
CA ALA A 241 9.34 -25.18 19.83
C ALA A 241 9.85 -24.95 18.40
N LEU A 242 9.73 -23.72 17.88
CA LEU A 242 10.26 -23.29 16.60
C LEU A 242 11.80 -23.40 16.54
N ARG A 243 12.50 -22.85 17.55
CA ARG A 243 13.98 -22.91 17.63
C ARG A 243 14.51 -24.34 17.70
N GLU A 244 13.83 -25.21 18.43
CA GLU A 244 14.26 -26.60 18.60
C GLU A 244 13.93 -27.47 17.38
N ALA A 245 13.07 -27.00 16.47
CA ALA A 245 12.54 -27.74 15.31
C ALA A 245 12.05 -29.16 15.68
N LYS A 246 11.64 -29.31 16.94
CA LYS A 246 11.21 -30.56 17.56
C LYS A 246 9.87 -30.30 18.17
N GLY A 247 8.89 -30.16 17.31
CA GLY A 247 7.60 -30.61 17.71
C GLY A 247 6.43 -29.91 17.09
N GLN A 248 5.26 -30.08 17.72
CA GLN A 248 4.03 -29.53 17.17
C GLN A 248 4.17 -28.08 17.51
N ILE A 249 4.25 -27.23 16.50
CA ILE A 249 4.34 -25.80 16.70
C ILE A 249 2.95 -25.39 17.23
N PRO A 250 2.86 -24.90 18.48
CA PRO A 250 1.59 -24.47 19.03
C PRO A 250 1.06 -23.25 18.27
N VAL A 251 -0.25 -23.16 18.11
CA VAL A 251 -0.95 -22.13 17.31
C VAL A 251 -1.70 -21.18 18.23
N LEU A 252 -1.56 -19.87 18.00
CA LEU A 252 -2.26 -18.80 18.68
C LEU A 252 -3.36 -18.25 17.78
N ILE A 253 -4.61 -18.34 18.23
CA ILE A 253 -5.79 -17.81 17.53
C ILE A 253 -6.40 -16.71 18.39
N THR A 254 -6.65 -15.54 17.81
CA THR A 254 -7.44 -14.49 18.47
C THR A 254 -8.85 -14.50 17.89
N VAL A 255 -9.85 -14.59 18.76
CA VAL A 255 -11.27 -14.50 18.39
C VAL A 255 -11.85 -13.23 19.02
N PHE A 256 -12.36 -12.34 18.19
CA PHE A 256 -12.75 -11.01 18.63
C PHE A 256 -14.12 -10.61 18.07
N GLU A 257 -14.80 -9.65 18.70
CA GLU A 257 -16.04 -9.05 18.20
C GLU A 257 -16.07 -7.59 18.65
N ASN A 258 -16.57 -6.68 17.81
CA ASN A 258 -16.66 -5.25 18.14
C ASN A 258 -15.29 -4.64 18.55
N LEU A 259 -14.22 -5.14 17.97
CA LEU A 259 -12.85 -4.68 18.20
C LEU A 259 -12.18 -4.38 16.86
N ASP A 260 -11.38 -3.33 16.83
CA ASP A 260 -10.44 -3.10 15.74
C ASP A 260 -9.23 -4.03 15.93
N GLU A 261 -8.99 -4.91 14.96
CA GLU A 261 -7.91 -5.89 15.04
C GLU A 261 -6.54 -5.28 15.32
N TYR A 262 -6.30 -4.05 14.87
CA TYR A 262 -4.98 -3.44 14.87
C TYR A 262 -4.80 -2.37 15.94
N GLU A 263 -5.88 -1.71 16.36
CA GLU A 263 -5.82 -0.70 17.44
C GLU A 263 -6.10 -1.29 18.83
N ASP A 264 -6.89 -2.36 18.91
CA ASP A 264 -7.37 -2.89 20.19
C ASP A 264 -6.60 -4.13 20.65
N ILE A 265 -6.03 -4.93 19.73
CA ILE A 265 -5.17 -6.06 20.10
C ILE A 265 -3.77 -5.55 20.48
N PRO A 266 -3.21 -5.94 21.64
CA PRO A 266 -1.88 -5.50 22.07
C PRO A 266 -0.73 -5.87 21.13
N ASP A 267 0.08 -4.87 20.77
CA ASP A 267 1.29 -5.00 19.93
C ASP A 267 2.27 -6.07 20.42
N SER A 268 2.35 -6.29 21.74
CA SER A 268 3.32 -7.19 22.39
C SER A 268 3.26 -8.64 21.92
N TYR A 269 2.12 -9.08 21.41
CA TYR A 269 1.95 -10.43 20.84
C TYR A 269 1.24 -10.42 19.48
N PHE A 270 1.03 -9.24 18.89
CA PHE A 270 0.28 -9.08 17.65
C PHE A 270 0.86 -9.94 16.51
N ASP A 271 2.18 -9.91 16.32
CA ASP A 271 2.88 -10.66 15.27
C ASP A 271 2.92 -12.17 15.53
N GLY A 272 2.65 -12.60 16.76
CA GLY A 272 2.66 -14.00 17.15
C GLY A 272 1.36 -14.75 16.85
N ILE A 273 0.29 -14.03 16.47
CA ILE A 273 -1.05 -14.57 16.20
C ILE A 273 -1.08 -15.23 14.81
N ASP A 274 -1.44 -16.51 14.76
CA ASP A 274 -1.53 -17.29 13.52
C ASP A 274 -2.88 -17.10 12.81
N SER A 275 -3.95 -16.83 13.55
CA SER A 275 -5.28 -16.61 12.97
C SER A 275 -6.09 -15.63 13.81
N ARG A 276 -6.77 -14.71 13.13
CA ARG A 276 -7.70 -13.74 13.72
C ARG A 276 -9.09 -14.04 13.17
N LEU A 277 -10.07 -14.27 14.04
CA LEU A 277 -11.43 -14.64 13.65
C LEU A 277 -12.45 -13.72 14.30
N ASP A 278 -13.23 -13.05 13.46
CA ASP A 278 -14.35 -12.21 13.89
C ASP A 278 -15.58 -13.06 14.26
N MET A 279 -16.00 -12.98 15.51
CA MET A 279 -17.15 -13.72 16.07
C MET A 279 -18.50 -13.17 15.58
N SER A 280 -18.55 -11.96 15.01
CA SER A 280 -19.78 -11.38 14.46
C SER A 280 -20.21 -12.06 13.15
N ARG A 281 -19.28 -12.73 12.46
CA ARG A 281 -19.51 -13.38 11.16
C ARG A 281 -20.29 -14.68 11.33
N GLU A 282 -21.26 -14.94 10.46
CA GLU A 282 -22.03 -16.20 10.46
C GLU A 282 -21.14 -17.45 10.27
N SER A 283 -20.03 -17.31 9.55
CA SER A 283 -19.05 -18.38 9.30
C SER A 283 -18.11 -18.66 10.48
N PHE A 284 -18.21 -17.94 11.60
CA PHE A 284 -17.26 -18.03 12.71
C PHE A 284 -17.10 -19.47 13.23
N ALA A 285 -18.21 -20.18 13.48
CA ALA A 285 -18.18 -21.50 14.09
C ALA A 285 -17.46 -22.54 13.20
N SER A 286 -17.66 -22.50 11.88
CA SER A 286 -16.99 -23.42 10.95
C SER A 286 -15.51 -23.08 10.81
N ARG A 287 -15.16 -21.79 10.66
CA ARG A 287 -13.76 -21.35 10.55
C ARG A 287 -12.96 -21.66 11.81
N LEU A 288 -13.56 -21.48 12.99
CA LEU A 288 -12.91 -21.83 14.25
C LEU A 288 -12.63 -23.33 14.35
N GLN A 289 -13.60 -24.17 13.98
CA GLN A 289 -13.41 -25.62 14.01
C GLN A 289 -12.35 -26.08 13.02
N GLU A 290 -12.28 -25.46 11.84
CA GLU A 290 -11.27 -25.73 10.83
C GLU A 290 -9.88 -25.34 11.30
N ALA A 291 -9.69 -24.09 11.76
CA ALA A 291 -8.40 -23.60 12.24
C ALA A 291 -7.86 -24.44 13.42
N VAL A 292 -8.73 -24.80 14.37
CA VAL A 292 -8.33 -25.67 15.49
C VAL A 292 -8.01 -27.09 15.01
N LYS A 293 -8.78 -27.64 14.06
CA LYS A 293 -8.53 -28.98 13.53
C LYS A 293 -7.24 -29.04 12.74
N GLU A 294 -6.95 -28.04 11.93
CA GLU A 294 -5.71 -27.89 11.19
C GLU A 294 -4.52 -27.84 12.16
N ALA A 295 -4.58 -26.94 13.15
CA ALA A 295 -3.57 -26.83 14.18
C ALA A 295 -3.31 -28.14 14.93
N LEU A 296 -4.35 -28.96 15.15
CA LEU A 296 -4.25 -30.25 15.83
C LEU A 296 -3.84 -31.43 14.92
N SER A 297 -3.97 -31.30 13.61
CA SER A 297 -3.82 -32.42 12.66
C SER A 297 -2.36 -32.81 12.38
N ASP A 298 -1.39 -32.03 12.86
CA ASP A 298 -0.06 -32.04 12.27
C ASP A 298 1.05 -32.52 13.22
N TYR A 299 1.29 -33.84 13.34
CA TYR A 299 2.46 -34.22 14.16
C TYR A 299 3.43 -35.37 13.87
N ARG A 300 3.18 -36.40 13.03
CA ARG A 300 4.26 -37.39 12.71
C ARG A 300 4.27 -38.01 11.30
N GLY A 301 3.34 -37.67 10.43
CA GLY A 301 3.25 -38.22 9.06
C GLY A 301 3.73 -37.26 7.97
N ALA A 302 3.33 -35.99 8.05
CA ALA A 302 3.53 -35.01 6.99
C ALA A 302 5.01 -34.62 6.81
N LEU A 303 5.79 -34.45 7.90
CA LEU A 303 7.19 -34.02 7.82
C LEU A 303 8.20 -35.03 7.22
N LYS A 304 7.79 -36.24 6.82
CA LYS A 304 8.65 -37.20 6.08
C LYS A 304 8.23 -37.47 4.64
N GLU A 305 7.03 -37.05 4.25
CA GLU A 305 6.54 -37.13 2.86
C GLU A 305 6.33 -35.74 2.22
N GLN A 306 6.22 -34.69 3.05
CA GLN A 306 6.26 -33.28 2.69
C GLN A 306 7.53 -32.59 3.23
N ALA A 307 8.68 -33.17 2.93
CA ALA A 307 9.89 -32.36 2.69
C ALA A 307 9.77 -31.63 1.33
N GLY A 308 8.60 -31.04 1.06
CA GLY A 308 8.18 -30.54 -0.25
C GLY A 308 7.21 -29.37 -0.23
N THR A 309 6.66 -28.94 0.90
CA THR A 309 5.81 -27.73 0.98
C THR A 309 5.88 -27.13 2.38
N HIS A 310 6.90 -26.30 2.62
CA HIS A 310 6.95 -25.35 3.74
C HIS A 310 7.04 -23.96 3.09
N GLU A 311 5.89 -23.31 2.86
CA GLU A 311 5.84 -22.05 2.11
C GLU A 311 5.20 -20.86 2.86
N SER A 312 4.97 -20.93 4.17
CA SER A 312 4.49 -19.75 4.94
C SER A 312 5.54 -19.22 5.93
N PHE A 313 6.14 -20.10 6.75
CA PHE A 313 7.16 -19.68 7.73
C PHE A 313 8.52 -19.31 7.11
N THR A 314 8.84 -19.85 5.93
CA THR A 314 10.05 -19.51 5.18
C THR A 314 9.91 -18.15 4.50
N TYR A 315 8.68 -17.71 4.20
CA TYR A 315 8.40 -16.49 3.44
C TYR A 315 8.41 -15.27 4.34
N ALA A 316 7.80 -15.34 5.52
CA ALA A 316 7.92 -14.27 6.53
C ALA A 316 9.37 -13.97 6.90
N ASN A 317 10.20 -15.02 7.05
CA ASN A 317 11.64 -14.84 7.30
C ASN A 317 12.42 -14.29 6.09
N LEU A 318 12.02 -14.65 4.87
CA LEU A 318 12.61 -14.09 3.65
C LEU A 318 12.20 -12.62 3.43
N LEU A 319 10.93 -12.28 3.68
CA LEU A 319 10.39 -10.93 3.64
C LEU A 319 11.06 -10.05 4.68
N LEU A 320 11.19 -10.53 5.92
CA LEU A 320 11.89 -9.84 6.99
C LEU A 320 13.36 -9.59 6.64
N LYS A 321 14.04 -10.59 6.06
CA LYS A 321 15.43 -10.44 5.60
C LYS A 321 15.55 -9.44 4.44
N ALA A 322 14.64 -9.49 3.47
CA ALA A 322 14.59 -8.55 2.36
C ALA A 322 14.33 -7.13 2.85
N ARG A 323 13.46 -6.97 3.86
CA ARG A 323 13.16 -5.71 4.51
C ARG A 323 14.33 -5.16 5.31
N GLN A 324 15.03 -5.98 6.08
CA GLN A 324 16.27 -5.59 6.74
C GLN A 324 17.37 -5.19 5.74
N THR A 325 17.45 -5.87 4.59
CA THR A 325 18.41 -5.53 3.54
C THR A 325 18.07 -4.19 2.88
N LEU A 326 16.78 -3.92 2.67
CA LEU A 326 16.25 -2.66 2.15
C LEU A 326 16.51 -1.51 3.14
N GLU A 327 16.20 -1.70 4.42
CA GLU A 327 16.45 -0.74 5.51
C GLU A 327 17.95 -0.47 5.69
N GLY A 328 18.79 -1.48 5.44
CA GLY A 328 20.24 -1.36 5.39
C GLY A 328 20.79 -0.55 4.20
N GLY A 329 19.94 -0.13 3.26
CA GLY A 329 20.29 0.67 2.08
C GLY A 329 20.88 -0.13 0.91
N ASN A 330 20.84 -1.47 0.97
CA ASN A 330 21.30 -2.34 -0.11
C ASN A 330 20.15 -2.64 -1.10
N PHE A 331 19.75 -1.62 -1.87
CA PHE A 331 18.56 -1.67 -2.74
C PHE A 331 18.59 -2.78 -3.81
N GLU A 332 19.75 -3.01 -4.43
CA GLU A 332 19.91 -4.03 -5.48
C GLU A 332 19.77 -5.44 -4.92
N GLU A 333 20.36 -5.70 -3.74
CA GLU A 333 20.25 -6.99 -3.06
C GLU A 333 18.84 -7.21 -2.49
N ALA A 334 18.20 -6.16 -1.97
CA ALA A 334 16.82 -6.22 -1.49
C ALA A 334 15.84 -6.52 -2.64
N ALA A 335 15.99 -5.86 -3.79
CA ALA A 335 15.17 -6.13 -4.98
C ALA A 335 15.30 -7.59 -5.43
N GLU A 336 16.53 -8.13 -5.47
CA GLU A 336 16.77 -9.56 -5.80
C GLU A 336 16.10 -10.50 -4.80
N GLN A 337 16.14 -10.17 -3.50
CA GLN A 337 15.51 -10.98 -2.46
C GLN A 337 13.98 -10.95 -2.59
N TYR A 338 13.36 -9.79 -2.81
CA TYR A 338 11.92 -9.68 -3.04
C TYR A 338 11.47 -10.39 -4.32
N GLN A 339 12.24 -10.29 -5.41
CA GLN A 339 11.97 -11.06 -6.62
C GLN A 339 12.08 -12.57 -6.37
N SER A 340 13.06 -13.01 -5.58
CA SER A 340 13.19 -14.43 -5.22
C SER A 340 12.02 -14.97 -4.39
N ILE A 341 11.33 -14.10 -3.66
CA ILE A 341 10.11 -14.41 -2.92
C ILE A 341 8.94 -14.52 -3.89
N LEU A 342 8.80 -13.58 -4.81
CA LEU A 342 7.77 -13.60 -5.86
C LEU A 342 7.89 -14.81 -6.80
N LEU A 343 9.11 -15.30 -7.04
CA LEU A 343 9.35 -16.55 -7.78
C LEU A 343 8.74 -17.78 -7.10
N LYS A 344 8.46 -17.71 -5.79
CA LYS A 344 7.94 -18.82 -4.99
C LYS A 344 6.53 -18.56 -4.45
N SER A 345 6.11 -17.30 -4.31
CA SER A 345 4.75 -16.89 -3.96
C SER A 345 4.39 -15.67 -4.80
N PRO A 346 3.78 -15.87 -5.98
CA PRO A 346 3.43 -14.80 -6.91
C PRO A 346 2.35 -13.85 -6.39
N THR A 347 1.69 -14.17 -5.28
CA THR A 347 0.59 -13.39 -4.69
C THR A 347 1.02 -12.70 -3.39
N GLU A 348 2.32 -12.60 -3.12
CA GLU A 348 2.84 -11.95 -1.91
C GLU A 348 2.84 -10.42 -2.06
N SER A 349 1.83 -9.76 -1.51
CA SER A 349 1.64 -8.29 -1.59
C SER A 349 2.85 -7.53 -1.06
N GLN A 350 3.45 -7.99 0.03
CA GLN A 350 4.59 -7.33 0.69
C GLN A 350 5.86 -7.40 -0.14
N ALA A 351 6.01 -8.43 -0.97
CA ALA A 351 7.16 -8.56 -1.86
C ALA A 351 7.04 -7.58 -3.04
N TYR A 352 5.83 -7.37 -3.58
CA TYR A 352 5.60 -6.32 -4.59
C TYR A 352 5.83 -4.91 -4.01
N TRP A 353 5.33 -4.66 -2.80
CA TRP A 353 5.57 -3.39 -2.11
C TRP A 353 7.06 -3.14 -1.80
N GLY A 354 7.75 -4.16 -1.31
CA GLY A 354 9.19 -4.10 -1.06
C GLY A 354 10.01 -3.91 -2.34
N LEU A 355 9.56 -4.48 -3.47
CA LEU A 355 10.19 -4.30 -4.77
C LEU A 355 10.02 -2.86 -5.29
N LEU A 356 8.83 -2.27 -5.13
CA LEU A 356 8.56 -0.87 -5.42
C LEU A 356 9.53 0.04 -4.64
N LEU A 357 9.63 -0.15 -3.33
CA LEU A 357 10.55 0.62 -2.47
C LEU A 357 12.01 0.47 -2.91
N ALA A 358 12.45 -0.76 -3.22
CA ALA A 358 13.81 -1.03 -3.68
C ALA A 358 14.11 -0.35 -5.02
N LYS A 359 13.20 -0.41 -6.00
CA LYS A 359 13.34 0.27 -7.30
C LYS A 359 13.37 1.79 -7.17
N ARG A 360 12.53 2.34 -6.29
CA ARG A 360 12.51 3.77 -5.95
C ARG A 360 13.67 4.21 -5.06
N ARG A 361 14.53 3.27 -4.64
CA ARG A 361 15.66 3.49 -3.72
C ARG A 361 15.23 4.13 -2.40
N CYS A 362 14.05 3.74 -1.93
CA CYS A 362 13.46 4.18 -0.68
C CYS A 362 13.63 3.08 0.37
N VAL A 363 14.16 3.44 1.53
CA VAL A 363 14.39 2.49 2.64
C VAL A 363 13.12 2.22 3.46
N SER A 364 12.11 3.09 3.34
CA SER A 364 10.82 2.99 4.01
C SER A 364 9.74 3.74 3.22
N GLU A 365 8.50 3.56 3.66
CA GLU A 365 7.31 4.25 3.17
C GLU A 365 7.41 5.77 3.37
N GLU A 366 7.99 6.26 4.48
CA GLU A 366 8.26 7.68 4.67
C GLU A 366 9.27 8.23 3.66
N ALA A 367 10.31 7.44 3.31
CA ALA A 367 11.27 7.84 2.30
C ALA A 367 10.63 7.88 0.90
N LEU A 368 9.64 7.02 0.65
CA LEU A 368 8.84 7.05 -0.56
C LEU A 368 7.96 8.30 -0.62
N ILE A 369 7.25 8.62 0.47
CA ILE A 369 6.44 9.85 0.58
C ILE A 369 7.31 11.09 0.35
N GLN A 370 8.49 11.14 0.96
CA GLN A 370 9.43 12.26 0.81
C GLN A 370 10.03 12.38 -0.60
N SER A 371 9.93 11.35 -1.44
CA SER A 371 10.37 11.44 -2.84
C SER A 371 9.46 12.36 -3.65
N GLY A 372 8.17 12.45 -3.31
CA GLY A 372 7.18 13.25 -4.01
C GLY A 372 7.02 12.89 -5.48
N GLU A 373 7.15 11.59 -5.81
CA GLU A 373 6.85 11.06 -7.14
C GLU A 373 5.67 10.10 -7.06
N SER A 374 4.62 10.32 -7.87
CA SER A 374 3.41 9.50 -7.83
C SER A 374 3.69 8.04 -8.16
N ILE A 375 3.10 7.14 -7.38
CA ILE A 375 3.26 5.68 -7.52
C ILE A 375 2.00 4.98 -8.08
N ALA A 376 0.90 5.71 -8.27
CA ALA A 376 -0.41 5.15 -8.61
C ALA A 376 -0.45 4.41 -9.95
N GLN A 377 0.44 4.77 -10.87
CA GLN A 377 0.55 4.12 -12.18
C GLN A 377 1.58 2.99 -12.23
N GLU A 378 2.34 2.76 -11.15
CA GLU A 378 3.37 1.73 -11.16
C GLU A 378 2.77 0.33 -11.01
N ALA A 379 3.23 -0.58 -11.85
CA ALA A 379 2.68 -1.92 -11.89
C ALA A 379 2.99 -2.74 -10.63
N ASP A 380 4.11 -2.46 -9.95
CA ASP A 380 4.45 -3.06 -8.66
C ASP A 380 3.49 -2.58 -7.55
N TYR A 381 3.08 -1.31 -7.58
CA TYR A 381 2.06 -0.76 -6.69
C TYR A 381 0.68 -1.38 -6.91
N ARG A 382 0.25 -1.48 -8.17
CA ARG A 382 -1.03 -2.12 -8.54
C ARG A 382 -1.07 -3.60 -8.14
N SER A 383 0.05 -4.32 -8.31
CA SER A 383 0.17 -5.72 -7.91
C SER A 383 0.18 -5.88 -6.39
N ALA A 384 0.87 -4.98 -5.67
CA ALA A 384 0.85 -4.96 -4.21
C ALA A 384 -0.58 -4.74 -3.69
N LEU A 385 -1.34 -3.82 -4.28
CA LEU A 385 -2.75 -3.59 -3.93
C LEU A 385 -3.65 -4.78 -4.24
N ALA A 386 -3.49 -5.41 -5.40
CA ALA A 386 -4.36 -6.49 -5.84
C ALA A 386 -4.28 -7.73 -4.95
N PHE A 387 -3.07 -8.04 -4.47
CA PHE A 387 -2.86 -9.19 -3.59
C PHE A 387 -2.84 -8.83 -2.10
N ALA A 388 -2.97 -7.54 -1.78
CA ALA A 388 -2.98 -7.06 -0.41
C ALA A 388 -4.27 -7.41 0.32
N SER A 389 -4.13 -7.73 1.61
CA SER A 389 -5.24 -7.72 2.56
C SER A 389 -5.87 -6.33 2.66
N GLU A 390 -7.13 -6.22 3.13
CA GLU A 390 -7.82 -4.92 3.27
C GLU A 390 -6.97 -3.87 4.02
N ARG A 391 -6.24 -4.28 5.07
CA ARG A 391 -5.32 -3.41 5.82
C ARG A 391 -4.12 -2.95 5.01
N GLU A 392 -3.51 -3.86 4.26
CA GLU A 392 -2.37 -3.54 3.39
C GLU A 392 -2.81 -2.62 2.26
N GLN A 393 -4.01 -2.84 1.69
CA GLN A 393 -4.59 -1.96 0.68
C GLN A 393 -4.79 -0.55 1.22
N GLN A 394 -5.34 -0.42 2.43
CA GLN A 394 -5.49 0.89 3.08
C GLN A 394 -4.14 1.57 3.29
N THR A 395 -3.15 0.85 3.84
CA THR A 395 -1.80 1.39 4.06
C THR A 395 -1.13 1.86 2.77
N TYR A 396 -1.23 1.05 1.71
CA TYR A 396 -0.64 1.35 0.41
C TYR A 396 -1.33 2.55 -0.25
N ARG A 397 -2.66 2.64 -0.16
CA ARG A 397 -3.44 3.79 -0.66
C ARG A 397 -3.12 5.07 0.09
N GLU A 398 -3.05 5.02 1.43
CA GLU A 398 -2.67 6.17 2.26
C GLU A 398 -1.25 6.64 1.94
N THR A 399 -0.31 5.71 1.77
CA THR A 399 1.07 6.03 1.39
C THR A 399 1.13 6.68 0.01
N ALA A 400 0.39 6.15 -0.96
CA ALA A 400 0.30 6.73 -2.30
C ALA A 400 -0.31 8.14 -2.28
N ALA A 401 -1.41 8.35 -1.55
CA ALA A 401 -2.06 9.65 -1.40
C ALA A 401 -1.12 10.69 -0.79
N ARG A 402 -0.38 10.33 0.27
CA ARG A 402 0.61 11.22 0.90
C ARG A 402 1.81 11.51 -0.01
N THR A 403 2.17 10.56 -0.87
CA THR A 403 3.25 10.74 -1.86
C THR A 403 2.81 11.72 -2.95
N ASP A 404 1.56 11.62 -3.42
CA ASP A 404 0.95 12.57 -4.35
C ASP A 404 0.82 13.98 -3.74
N GLU A 405 0.44 14.07 -2.47
CA GLU A 405 0.41 15.34 -1.74
C GLU A 405 1.80 15.99 -1.70
N MET A 406 2.84 15.22 -1.35
CA MET A 406 4.22 15.72 -1.34
C MET A 406 4.70 16.12 -2.76
N ALA A 407 4.28 15.39 -3.79
CA ALA A 407 4.56 15.73 -5.19
C ALA A 407 4.01 17.10 -5.56
N SER A 408 2.79 17.42 -5.10
CA SER A 408 2.16 18.73 -5.31
C SER A 408 2.96 19.86 -4.66
N VAL A 409 3.47 19.63 -3.45
CA VAL A 409 4.32 20.59 -2.71
C VAL A 409 5.63 20.86 -3.43
N PHE A 410 6.31 19.81 -3.93
CA PHE A 410 7.55 20.01 -4.71
C PHE A 410 7.29 20.68 -6.05
N ALA A 411 6.18 20.38 -6.72
CA ALA A 411 5.80 21.08 -7.93
C ALA A 411 5.57 22.58 -7.69
N GLU A 412 4.97 22.95 -6.56
CA GLU A 412 4.79 24.35 -6.15
C GLU A 412 6.14 25.06 -5.88
N GLN A 413 7.04 24.43 -5.12
CA GLN A 413 8.38 24.97 -4.84
C GLN A 413 9.20 25.18 -6.11
N GLU A 414 9.11 24.26 -7.07
CA GLU A 414 9.81 24.36 -8.35
C GLU A 414 9.24 25.49 -9.24
N ARG A 415 7.91 25.68 -9.23
CA ARG A 415 7.25 26.82 -9.89
C ARG A 415 7.73 28.14 -9.29
N GLU A 416 7.85 28.23 -7.97
CA GLU A 416 8.31 29.42 -7.26
C GLU A 416 9.80 29.72 -7.51
N ARG A 417 10.65 28.69 -7.54
CA ARG A 417 12.07 28.81 -7.93
C ARG A 417 12.21 29.36 -9.35
N LYS A 418 11.48 28.80 -10.32
CA LYS A 418 11.47 29.29 -11.71
C LYS A 418 10.96 30.72 -11.83
N ARG A 419 10.01 31.14 -10.98
CA ARG A 419 9.56 32.53 -10.90
C ARG A 419 10.69 33.46 -10.44
N GLN A 420 11.38 33.11 -9.36
CA GLN A 420 12.52 33.87 -8.86
C GLN A 420 13.66 33.95 -9.88
N GLU A 421 13.97 32.86 -10.58
CA GLU A 421 14.98 32.85 -11.64
C GLU A 421 14.62 33.77 -12.81
N ARG A 422 13.36 33.77 -13.25
CA ARG A 422 12.86 34.68 -14.29
C ARG A 422 12.92 36.15 -13.86
N GLU A 423 12.59 36.43 -12.61
CA GLU A 423 12.70 37.78 -12.02
C GLU A 423 14.16 38.24 -11.91
N GLN A 424 15.07 37.37 -11.46
CA GLN A 424 16.50 37.64 -11.43
C GLN A 424 17.08 37.82 -12.84
N GLU A 425 16.62 37.05 -13.82
CA GLU A 425 17.03 37.18 -15.21
C GLU A 425 16.54 38.51 -15.82
N LYS A 426 15.30 38.91 -15.54
CA LYS A 426 14.77 40.23 -15.92
C LYS A 426 15.58 41.35 -15.30
N TRP A 427 15.81 41.30 -13.99
CA TRP A 427 16.64 42.28 -13.27
C TRP A 427 18.08 42.32 -13.82
N ARG A 428 18.67 41.17 -14.16
CA ARG A 428 19.98 41.09 -14.81
C ARG A 428 19.97 41.74 -16.19
N LYS A 429 18.96 41.47 -17.02
CA LYS A 429 18.80 42.08 -18.35
C LYS A 429 18.59 43.60 -18.26
N GLU A 430 17.82 44.08 -17.29
CA GLU A 430 17.63 45.50 -17.01
C GLU A 430 18.93 46.17 -16.55
N LYS A 431 19.66 45.55 -15.60
CA LYS A 431 20.97 46.04 -15.16
C LYS A 431 22.01 46.02 -16.28
N GLU A 432 22.02 44.99 -17.11
CA GLU A 432 22.87 44.92 -18.30
C GLU A 432 22.50 45.99 -19.32
N GLN A 433 21.21 46.29 -19.52
CA GLN A 433 20.76 47.40 -20.36
C GLN A 433 21.17 48.75 -19.77
N GLU A 434 20.97 49.00 -18.47
CA GLU A 434 21.44 50.21 -17.77
C GLU A 434 22.95 50.39 -17.90
N VAL A 435 23.73 49.33 -17.67
CA VAL A 435 25.20 49.34 -17.80
C VAL A 435 25.62 49.50 -19.26
N ARG A 436 24.88 48.92 -20.22
CA ARG A 436 25.15 49.08 -21.66
C ARG A 436 24.79 50.48 -22.13
N GLU A 437 23.76 51.12 -21.59
CA GLU A 437 23.41 52.51 -21.86
C GLU A 437 24.40 53.48 -21.21
N ALA A 438 24.76 53.27 -19.94
CA ALA A 438 25.82 54.02 -19.26
C ALA A 438 27.18 53.82 -19.93
N GLY A 439 27.44 52.60 -20.42
CA GLY A 439 28.61 52.21 -21.21
C GLY A 439 28.60 52.84 -22.60
N LYS A 440 27.46 52.96 -23.28
CA LYS A 440 27.31 53.73 -24.53
C LYS A 440 27.53 55.23 -24.28
N ARG A 441 27.05 55.78 -23.17
CA ARG A 441 27.30 57.19 -22.75
C ARG A 441 28.80 57.41 -22.50
N LYS A 442 29.45 56.54 -21.71
CA LYS A 442 30.91 56.56 -21.48
C LYS A 442 31.71 56.27 -22.75
N GLN A 443 31.27 55.38 -23.64
CA GLN A 443 31.92 55.10 -24.91
C GLN A 443 31.72 56.23 -25.91
N GLN A 444 30.63 56.99 -25.89
CA GLN A 444 30.49 58.21 -26.68
C GLN A 444 31.43 59.31 -26.17
N GLU A 445 31.64 59.43 -24.85
CA GLU A 445 32.62 60.32 -24.25
C GLU A 445 34.07 59.86 -24.51
N GLU A 446 34.35 58.56 -24.36
CA GLU A 446 35.66 57.96 -24.59
C GLU A 446 35.99 57.77 -26.06
N ALA A 447 35.04 57.57 -26.98
CA ALA A 447 35.29 57.53 -28.42
C ALA A 447 35.64 58.92 -28.95
N LYS A 448 35.01 59.98 -28.41
CA LYS A 448 35.46 61.37 -28.60
C LYS A 448 36.91 61.57 -28.09
N ALA A 449 37.33 60.84 -27.06
CA ALA A 449 38.70 60.88 -26.50
C ALA A 449 39.71 59.91 -27.16
N ARG A 450 39.28 58.75 -27.69
CA ARG A 450 40.11 57.67 -28.27
C ARG A 450 40.37 57.87 -29.76
N ILE A 451 39.52 58.62 -30.48
CA ILE A 451 39.84 59.14 -31.82
C ILE A 451 41.08 60.04 -31.78
N ARG A 452 41.40 60.67 -30.64
CA ARG A 452 42.64 61.44 -30.45
C ARG A 452 43.88 60.60 -30.09
N ARG A 453 43.77 59.30 -29.78
CA ARG A 453 44.88 58.54 -29.15
C ARG A 453 45.29 57.23 -29.81
N LYS A 454 44.59 56.75 -30.85
CA LYS A 454 44.89 55.43 -31.48
C LYS A 454 45.21 55.48 -32.99
N ASN A 455 45.91 56.53 -33.41
CA ASN A 455 46.81 56.51 -34.57
C ASN A 455 48.23 55.97 -34.22
N ARG A 456 48.38 55.25 -33.11
CA ARG A 456 49.64 54.62 -32.71
C ARG A 456 49.36 53.24 -32.11
N LEU A 457 50.15 52.25 -32.54
CA LEU A 457 50.22 50.85 -32.09
C LEU A 457 49.25 49.83 -32.71
N ARG A 458 49.48 49.53 -34.00
CA ARG A 458 49.17 48.23 -34.66
C ARG A 458 50.47 47.52 -35.08
N ILE A 459 51.30 47.09 -34.13
CA ILE A 459 52.47 46.25 -34.44
C ILE A 459 52.60 45.22 -33.30
N PHE A 460 52.97 43.98 -33.66
CA PHE A 460 53.25 42.80 -32.82
C PHE A 460 52.15 41.76 -32.72
N ALA A 461 51.83 41.20 -33.89
CA ALA A 461 51.46 39.79 -34.00
C ALA A 461 52.69 38.88 -33.80
N ALA A 462 52.39 37.62 -33.52
CA ALA A 462 53.20 36.43 -33.78
C ALA A 462 54.32 36.07 -32.79
N ALA A 463 54.04 35.05 -31.98
CA ALA A 463 55.01 33.99 -31.67
C ALA A 463 54.25 32.76 -31.15
N ALA A 464 53.61 32.05 -32.07
CA ALA A 464 53.12 30.71 -31.83
C ALA A 464 54.12 29.71 -32.43
N VAL A 465 54.34 28.65 -31.66
CA VAL A 465 54.85 27.34 -32.10
C VAL A 465 56.33 27.29 -32.46
N VAL A 466 57.12 26.61 -31.63
CA VAL A 466 58.01 25.47 -31.98
C VAL A 466 58.92 25.26 -30.76
N ILE A 467 58.43 24.64 -29.68
CA ILE A 467 59.29 23.79 -28.85
C ILE A 467 58.42 22.66 -28.28
N LEU A 468 58.90 21.43 -28.44
CA LEU A 468 58.55 20.23 -27.66
C LEU A 468 57.46 19.29 -28.22
N ALA A 469 57.55 19.06 -29.54
CA ALA A 469 57.20 17.78 -30.18
C ALA A 469 58.14 16.62 -29.75
N GLY A 470 58.32 16.40 -28.44
CA GLY A 470 59.39 15.53 -27.91
C GLY A 470 58.96 14.36 -27.01
N CYS A 471 57.69 14.20 -26.65
CA CYS A 471 57.28 13.20 -25.65
C CYS A 471 56.34 12.08 -26.14
N GLY A 472 55.92 12.10 -27.41
CA GLY A 472 54.88 11.18 -27.92
C GLY A 472 55.32 9.75 -28.26
N ILE A 473 56.62 9.47 -28.32
CA ILE A 473 57.10 8.21 -28.94
C ILE A 473 57.28 7.07 -27.91
N GLY A 474 57.40 7.38 -26.60
CA GLY A 474 57.51 6.36 -25.54
C GLY A 474 56.17 5.73 -25.13
N TYR A 475 55.06 6.45 -25.28
CA TYR A 475 53.71 5.97 -24.95
C TYR A 475 53.19 4.92 -25.96
N LEU A 476 53.70 4.96 -27.19
CA LEU A 476 53.27 4.09 -28.29
C LEU A 476 53.85 2.67 -28.27
N ILE A 477 54.87 2.40 -27.43
CA ILE A 477 55.53 1.08 -27.37
C ILE A 477 54.95 0.19 -26.26
N TYR A 478 54.32 0.77 -25.23
CA TYR A 478 53.69 0.00 -24.13
C TYR A 478 52.27 -0.51 -24.48
N SER A 479 51.54 0.20 -25.35
CA SER A 479 50.13 -0.09 -25.70
C SER A 479 49.92 -1.25 -26.69
N LYS A 480 50.99 -1.94 -27.14
CA LYS A 480 50.93 -3.00 -28.16
C LYS A 480 51.40 -4.40 -27.69
N SER A 481 51.50 -4.66 -26.39
CA SER A 481 51.83 -6.01 -25.88
C SER A 481 50.57 -6.87 -25.61
N PRO A 482 50.60 -8.21 -25.78
CA PRO A 482 49.42 -9.08 -25.61
C PRO A 482 48.78 -9.01 -24.22
N ALA A 483 49.59 -8.85 -23.16
CA ALA A 483 49.11 -8.71 -21.79
C ALA A 483 48.46 -7.32 -21.51
N GLY A 484 48.87 -6.28 -22.23
CA GLY A 484 48.29 -4.94 -22.14
C GLY A 484 46.93 -4.82 -22.83
N LEU A 485 46.68 -5.66 -23.85
CA LEU A 485 45.38 -5.73 -24.54
C LEU A 485 44.32 -6.42 -23.68
N MET A 486 44.63 -7.60 -23.10
CA MET A 486 43.72 -8.32 -22.20
C MET A 486 43.39 -7.50 -20.93
N ALA A 487 44.37 -6.79 -20.37
CA ALA A 487 44.15 -5.90 -19.22
C ALA A 487 43.41 -4.59 -19.56
N LYS A 488 43.31 -4.22 -20.85
CA LYS A 488 42.51 -3.11 -21.34
C LYS A 488 41.07 -3.57 -21.58
N GLN A 489 40.87 -4.68 -22.29
CA GLN A 489 39.55 -5.28 -22.53
C GLN A 489 38.87 -5.70 -21.22
N TYR A 490 39.60 -6.29 -20.28
CA TYR A 490 39.04 -6.62 -18.96
C TYR A 490 38.65 -5.37 -18.14
N ARG A 491 39.40 -4.26 -18.28
CA ARG A 491 39.02 -2.97 -17.66
C ARG A 491 37.81 -2.36 -18.35
N GLU A 492 37.71 -2.50 -19.67
CA GLU A 492 36.55 -2.07 -20.45
C GLU A 492 35.31 -2.90 -20.07
N ALA A 493 35.45 -4.22 -19.91
CA ALA A 493 34.40 -5.12 -19.41
C ALA A 493 33.94 -4.75 -17.99
N GLN A 494 34.88 -4.49 -17.07
CA GLN A 494 34.57 -4.00 -15.72
C GLN A 494 33.87 -2.64 -15.74
N THR A 495 34.28 -1.74 -16.63
CA THR A 495 33.68 -0.41 -16.78
C THR A 495 32.25 -0.53 -17.33
N ALA A 496 32.04 -1.35 -18.35
CA ALA A 496 30.73 -1.65 -18.92
C ALA A 496 29.80 -2.29 -17.87
N TYR A 497 30.31 -3.26 -17.09
CA TYR A 497 29.57 -3.89 -15.99
C TYR A 497 29.19 -2.89 -14.89
N SER A 498 30.11 -2.02 -14.46
CA SER A 498 29.83 -0.97 -13.47
C SER A 498 28.87 0.12 -13.96
N HIS A 499 28.69 0.23 -15.27
CA HIS A 499 27.76 1.17 -15.90
C HIS A 499 26.45 0.50 -16.35
N GLY A 500 26.21 -0.77 -15.99
CA GLY A 500 24.96 -1.48 -16.28
C GLY A 500 24.80 -1.94 -17.74
N LEU A 501 25.85 -1.89 -18.56
CA LEU A 501 25.83 -2.33 -19.95
C LEU A 501 26.14 -3.83 -20.02
N TYR A 502 25.22 -4.66 -19.51
CA TYR A 502 25.47 -6.08 -19.26
C TYR A 502 25.66 -6.91 -20.54
N GLU A 503 25.08 -6.51 -21.67
CA GLU A 503 25.25 -7.21 -22.96
C GLU A 503 26.65 -6.97 -23.55
N GLU A 504 27.11 -5.71 -23.51
CA GLU A 504 28.48 -5.35 -23.91
C GLU A 504 29.51 -5.97 -22.95
N ALA A 505 29.26 -5.90 -21.64
CA ALA A 505 30.11 -6.53 -20.63
C ALA A 505 30.17 -8.06 -20.80
N TYR A 506 29.04 -8.73 -21.09
CA TYR A 506 28.99 -10.16 -21.38
C TYR A 506 29.85 -10.52 -22.58
N SER A 507 29.71 -9.79 -23.70
CA SER A 507 30.50 -10.05 -24.91
C SER A 507 32.01 -9.93 -24.66
N LEU A 508 32.41 -8.90 -23.89
CA LEU A 508 33.81 -8.65 -23.55
C LEU A 508 34.37 -9.68 -22.55
N TYR A 509 33.57 -10.14 -21.58
CA TYR A 509 33.98 -11.19 -20.64
C TYR A 509 34.02 -12.58 -21.29
N ALA A 510 33.09 -12.88 -22.20
CA ALA A 510 33.05 -14.15 -22.93
C ALA A 510 34.27 -14.32 -23.86
N GLU A 511 34.76 -13.23 -24.48
CA GLU A 511 35.99 -13.23 -25.30
C GLU A 511 37.28 -13.46 -24.49
N LEU A 512 37.25 -13.20 -23.17
CA LEU A 512 38.41 -13.30 -22.29
C LEU A 512 38.61 -14.70 -21.67
N GLU A 513 37.64 -15.61 -21.86
CA GLU A 513 37.65 -17.01 -21.37
C GLU A 513 38.16 -17.14 -19.90
N ASP A 514 39.31 -17.78 -19.68
CA ASP A 514 39.90 -18.06 -18.36
C ASP A 514 40.76 -16.90 -17.79
N TYR A 515 40.75 -15.72 -18.41
CA TYR A 515 41.53 -14.59 -17.91
C TYR A 515 40.89 -14.01 -16.63
N LYS A 516 41.54 -14.21 -15.48
CA LYS A 516 41.03 -13.84 -14.14
C LYS A 516 39.70 -14.54 -13.83
N ASP A 517 38.67 -13.79 -13.48
CA ASP A 517 37.31 -14.21 -13.16
C ASP A 517 36.34 -13.96 -14.33
N SER A 518 36.85 -13.74 -15.55
CA SER A 518 36.02 -13.38 -16.72
C SER A 518 34.94 -14.42 -17.03
N SER A 519 35.20 -15.72 -16.87
CA SER A 519 34.18 -16.76 -17.06
C SER A 519 33.06 -16.71 -16.01
N GLN A 520 33.39 -16.41 -14.75
CA GLN A 520 32.42 -16.20 -13.68
C GLN A 520 31.64 -14.90 -13.89
N MET A 521 32.30 -13.83 -14.33
CA MET A 521 31.68 -12.54 -14.63
C MET A 521 30.80 -12.60 -15.88
N ALA A 522 31.15 -13.42 -16.88
CA ALA A 522 30.28 -13.69 -18.04
C ALA A 522 29.01 -14.44 -17.60
N LEU A 523 29.11 -15.43 -16.73
CA LEU A 523 27.96 -16.11 -16.13
C LEU A 523 27.10 -15.14 -15.30
N ALA A 524 27.72 -14.24 -14.53
CA ALA A 524 27.01 -13.20 -13.78
C ALA A 524 26.31 -12.19 -14.70
N CYS A 525 26.95 -11.74 -15.78
CA CYS A 525 26.32 -10.88 -16.78
C CYS A 525 25.15 -11.58 -17.47
N LYS A 526 25.27 -12.88 -17.77
CA LYS A 526 24.19 -13.67 -18.37
C LYS A 526 22.99 -13.81 -17.43
N SER A 527 23.22 -14.11 -16.16
CA SER A 527 22.18 -14.16 -15.12
C SER A 527 21.51 -12.79 -14.95
N ARG A 528 22.28 -11.69 -15.00
CA ARG A 528 21.75 -10.32 -14.96
C ARG A 528 20.96 -9.97 -16.20
N LEU A 529 21.39 -10.41 -17.39
CA LEU A 529 20.65 -10.22 -18.65
C LEU A 529 19.33 -11.00 -18.67
N GLU A 530 19.32 -12.23 -18.16
CA GLU A 530 18.10 -13.03 -17.99
C GLU A 530 17.15 -12.35 -16.99
N GLN A 531 17.65 -11.82 -15.87
CA GLN A 531 16.89 -10.98 -14.93
C GLN A 531 16.43 -9.64 -15.53
N THR A 532 17.22 -9.02 -16.39
CA THR A 532 16.87 -7.75 -17.06
C THR A 532 15.81 -8.00 -18.12
N SER A 533 15.88 -9.12 -18.85
CA SER A 533 14.81 -9.53 -19.76
C SER A 533 13.52 -9.90 -19.03
N TYR A 534 13.63 -10.46 -17.82
CA TYR A 534 12.50 -10.72 -16.94
C TYR A 534 11.86 -9.41 -16.42
N ASN A 535 12.67 -8.48 -15.91
CA ASN A 535 12.20 -7.17 -15.46
C ASN A 535 11.64 -6.33 -16.61
N ALA A 536 12.26 -6.33 -17.79
CA ALA A 536 11.78 -5.65 -18.98
C ALA A 536 10.52 -6.30 -19.57
N ALA A 537 10.33 -7.62 -19.43
CA ALA A 537 9.09 -8.29 -19.80
C ALA A 537 7.95 -7.90 -18.84
N ILE A 538 8.23 -7.79 -17.54
CA ILE A 538 7.25 -7.42 -16.50
C ILE A 538 6.91 -5.92 -16.51
N GLU A 539 7.89 -5.04 -16.76
CA GLU A 539 7.70 -3.59 -16.86
C GLU A 539 6.82 -3.17 -18.05
N ASN A 540 6.69 -4.02 -19.07
CA ASN A 540 5.84 -3.76 -20.24
C ASN A 540 4.45 -4.43 -20.16
N LEU A 541 4.11 -5.10 -19.05
CA LEU A 541 2.85 -5.82 -18.88
C LEU A 541 2.05 -5.23 -17.72
N ASP A 542 1.14 -4.31 -18.04
CA ASP A 542 0.18 -3.69 -17.12
C ASP A 542 -0.96 -4.63 -16.69
N ASP A 543 -1.08 -5.81 -17.30
CA ASP A 543 -2.18 -6.78 -17.12
C ASP A 543 -1.78 -7.98 -16.23
N MET A 544 -2.54 -8.17 -15.15
CA MET A 544 -2.33 -9.26 -14.18
C MET A 544 -2.47 -10.67 -14.80
N THR A 545 -3.36 -10.83 -15.77
CA THR A 545 -3.66 -12.09 -16.48
C THR A 545 -2.49 -12.52 -17.36
N GLN A 546 -1.87 -11.56 -18.05
CA GLN A 546 -0.74 -11.82 -18.94
C GLN A 546 0.56 -12.00 -18.18
N ARG A 547 0.72 -11.28 -17.05
CA ARG A 547 1.88 -11.40 -16.17
C ARG A 547 2.05 -12.81 -15.62
N ALA A 548 0.98 -13.45 -15.15
CA ALA A 548 1.01 -14.84 -14.67
C ALA A 548 1.43 -15.85 -15.76
N SER A 549 0.92 -15.67 -16.99
CA SER A 549 1.25 -16.53 -18.13
C SER A 549 2.69 -16.38 -18.63
N VAL A 550 3.21 -15.15 -18.66
CA VAL A 550 4.60 -14.87 -19.10
C VAL A 550 5.62 -15.34 -18.06
N VAL A 551 5.31 -15.19 -16.76
CA VAL A 551 6.11 -15.78 -15.66
C VAL A 551 6.13 -17.31 -15.77
N SER A 552 5.01 -17.94 -16.17
CA SER A 552 4.92 -19.38 -16.44
C SER A 552 5.81 -19.85 -17.58
N GLU A 553 5.80 -19.16 -18.73
CA GLU A 553 6.63 -19.52 -19.90
C GLU A 553 8.12 -19.32 -19.66
N ILE A 554 8.51 -18.31 -18.88
CA ILE A 554 9.92 -18.00 -18.58
C ILE A 554 10.51 -18.99 -17.55
N LEU A 555 9.70 -19.52 -16.62
CA LEU A 555 10.20 -20.29 -15.47
C LEU A 555 9.87 -21.79 -15.47
N GLY A 556 9.01 -22.27 -16.36
CA GLY A 556 8.68 -23.71 -16.45
C GLY A 556 7.97 -24.27 -15.21
N ALA A 557 7.15 -23.45 -14.52
CA ALA A 557 6.49 -23.77 -13.26
C ALA A 557 4.97 -24.00 -13.42
N GLU A 558 4.59 -24.96 -14.28
CA GLU A 558 3.20 -25.25 -14.66
C GLU A 558 2.22 -25.62 -13.52
N PRO A 559 2.61 -26.19 -12.36
CA PRO A 559 1.64 -26.54 -11.29
C PRO A 559 1.16 -25.35 -10.43
N TYR A 560 2.03 -24.39 -10.09
CA TYR A 560 1.70 -23.25 -9.21
C TYR A 560 0.81 -22.20 -9.90
N VAL A 561 0.82 -22.21 -11.23
CA VAL A 561 0.02 -21.31 -12.07
C VAL A 561 -1.46 -21.69 -12.05
N GLN A 562 -1.82 -22.95 -11.77
CA GLN A 562 -3.23 -23.36 -11.69
C GLN A 562 -3.95 -22.74 -10.49
N GLU A 563 -3.26 -22.60 -9.36
CA GLU A 563 -3.81 -22.03 -8.13
C GLU A 563 -3.93 -20.50 -8.22
N ALA A 564 -2.89 -19.83 -8.72
CA ALA A 564 -2.94 -18.40 -9.01
C ALA A 564 -3.98 -18.05 -10.09
N ALA A 565 -4.09 -18.86 -11.16
CA ALA A 565 -5.10 -18.67 -12.19
C ALA A 565 -6.53 -18.90 -11.66
N ALA A 566 -6.72 -19.85 -10.73
CA ALA A 566 -8.00 -20.07 -10.08
C ALA A 566 -8.40 -18.86 -9.22
N MET A 567 -7.47 -18.31 -8.44
CA MET A 567 -7.73 -17.15 -7.58
C MET A 567 -8.00 -15.87 -8.40
N ILE A 568 -7.23 -15.64 -9.47
CA ILE A 568 -7.47 -14.55 -10.43
C ILE A 568 -8.84 -14.70 -11.10
N SER A 569 -9.22 -15.94 -11.46
CA SER A 569 -10.54 -16.21 -12.05
C SER A 569 -11.68 -15.99 -11.06
N GLU A 570 -11.47 -16.24 -9.76
CA GLU A 570 -12.46 -16.01 -8.71
C GLU A 570 -12.66 -14.52 -8.44
N LEU A 571 -11.57 -13.75 -8.34
CA LEU A 571 -11.57 -12.28 -8.24
C LEU A 571 -12.28 -11.63 -9.45
N HIS A 572 -12.00 -12.12 -10.65
CA HIS A 572 -12.66 -11.63 -11.87
C HIS A 572 -14.18 -11.87 -11.83
N ALA A 573 -14.59 -13.07 -11.43
CA ALA A 573 -15.99 -13.44 -11.29
C ALA A 573 -16.71 -12.61 -10.20
N GLU A 574 -16.03 -12.31 -9.10
CA GLU A 574 -16.54 -11.45 -8.02
C GLU A 574 -16.77 -10.01 -8.51
N GLY A 575 -15.82 -9.45 -9.26
CA GLY A 575 -15.97 -8.13 -9.88
C GLY A 575 -17.17 -8.04 -10.83
N LEU A 576 -17.39 -9.09 -11.63
CA LEU A 576 -18.57 -9.21 -12.49
C LEU A 576 -19.87 -9.33 -11.69
N GLN A 577 -19.88 -10.07 -10.58
CA GLN A 577 -21.03 -10.18 -9.70
C GLN A 577 -21.40 -8.82 -9.09
N TYR A 578 -20.43 -8.04 -8.63
CA TYR A 578 -20.67 -6.68 -8.13
C TYR A 578 -21.31 -5.77 -9.19
N LEU A 579 -20.89 -5.91 -10.45
CA LEU A 579 -21.48 -5.16 -11.55
C LEU A 579 -22.95 -5.53 -11.76
N GLU A 580 -23.30 -6.82 -11.71
CA GLU A 580 -24.67 -7.32 -11.79
C GLU A 580 -25.55 -6.84 -10.63
N GLU A 581 -24.99 -6.77 -9.42
CA GLU A 581 -25.67 -6.27 -8.21
C GLU A 581 -25.82 -4.74 -8.19
N GLY A 582 -25.22 -4.01 -9.14
CA GLY A 582 -25.23 -2.56 -9.18
C GLY A 582 -24.26 -1.88 -8.20
N LYS A 583 -23.34 -2.64 -7.61
CA LYS A 583 -22.26 -2.20 -6.73
C LYS A 583 -21.07 -1.71 -7.56
N ILE A 584 -21.26 -0.52 -8.10
CA ILE A 584 -20.39 0.10 -9.12
C ILE A 584 -18.94 0.23 -8.67
N TYR A 585 -18.73 0.67 -7.43
CA TYR A 585 -17.42 0.99 -6.90
C TYR A 585 -16.65 -0.29 -6.55
N GLU A 586 -17.33 -1.28 -6.00
CA GLU A 586 -16.77 -2.60 -5.69
C GLU A 586 -16.41 -3.34 -6.97
N ALA A 587 -17.26 -3.28 -8.00
CA ALA A 587 -16.96 -3.83 -9.32
C ALA A 587 -15.72 -3.17 -9.94
N TRP A 588 -15.65 -1.84 -9.90
CA TRP A 588 -14.51 -1.08 -10.39
C TRP A 588 -13.22 -1.43 -9.65
N ASN A 589 -13.23 -1.39 -8.32
CA ASN A 589 -12.05 -1.67 -7.50
C ASN A 589 -11.50 -3.08 -7.71
N THR A 590 -12.39 -4.04 -7.97
CA THR A 590 -11.99 -5.42 -8.25
C THR A 590 -11.39 -5.55 -9.65
N LEU A 591 -12.09 -5.04 -10.67
CA LEU A 591 -11.75 -5.28 -12.07
C LEU A 591 -10.66 -4.35 -12.62
N VAL A 592 -10.45 -3.15 -12.06
CA VAL A 592 -9.43 -2.20 -12.55
C VAL A 592 -8.02 -2.79 -12.56
N SER A 593 -7.75 -3.75 -11.66
CA SER A 593 -6.47 -4.44 -11.53
C SER A 593 -6.13 -5.36 -12.73
N PHE A 594 -7.12 -5.71 -13.55
CA PHE A 594 -6.95 -6.53 -14.75
C PHE A 594 -6.51 -5.71 -15.97
N GLY A 595 -6.58 -4.38 -15.90
CA GLY A 595 -6.15 -3.48 -16.98
C GLY A 595 -7.08 -3.46 -18.18
N THR A 596 -6.83 -2.56 -19.14
CA THR A 596 -7.70 -2.33 -20.32
C THR A 596 -7.59 -3.38 -21.43
N SER A 597 -6.70 -4.35 -21.27
CA SER A 597 -6.66 -5.57 -22.07
C SER A 597 -7.76 -6.55 -21.67
N ASP A 598 -8.33 -6.44 -20.46
CA ASP A 598 -9.47 -7.24 -20.03
C ASP A 598 -10.79 -6.64 -20.55
N PRO A 599 -11.54 -7.36 -21.42
CA PRO A 599 -12.79 -6.87 -21.97
C PRO A 599 -13.85 -6.56 -20.91
N ASP A 600 -13.88 -7.31 -19.80
CA ASP A 600 -14.87 -7.16 -18.75
C ASP A 600 -14.57 -5.95 -17.85
N MET A 601 -13.29 -5.61 -17.65
CA MET A 601 -12.90 -4.34 -17.04
C MET A 601 -13.35 -3.16 -17.91
N VAL A 602 -13.02 -3.19 -19.21
CA VAL A 602 -13.42 -2.12 -20.16
C VAL A 602 -14.95 -1.99 -20.25
N ARG A 603 -15.67 -3.11 -20.22
CA ARG A 603 -17.13 -3.14 -20.19
C ARG A 603 -17.68 -2.52 -18.91
N THR A 604 -17.12 -2.89 -17.75
CA THR A 604 -17.46 -2.33 -16.45
C THR A 604 -17.28 -0.82 -16.46
N TRP A 605 -16.11 -0.36 -16.88
CA TRP A 605 -15.79 1.06 -17.03
C TRP A 605 -16.84 1.83 -17.84
N ARG A 606 -17.17 1.33 -19.05
CA ARG A 606 -18.19 1.93 -19.94
C ARG A 606 -19.55 2.04 -19.27
N ILE A 607 -19.98 1.01 -18.54
CA ILE A 607 -21.25 1.00 -17.80
C ILE A 607 -21.24 2.03 -16.68
N VAL A 608 -20.17 2.08 -15.87
CA VAL A 608 -20.05 3.06 -14.79
C VAL A 608 -20.09 4.49 -15.33
N PHE A 609 -19.35 4.76 -16.40
CA PHE A 609 -19.35 6.07 -17.05
C PHE A 609 -20.75 6.44 -17.59
N GLY A 610 -21.44 5.48 -18.21
CA GLY A 610 -22.81 5.64 -18.71
C GLY A 610 -23.86 5.86 -17.61
N ARG A 611 -23.61 5.43 -16.37
CA ARG A 611 -24.52 5.62 -15.23
C ARG A 611 -24.63 7.06 -14.74
N GLY A 612 -23.72 7.96 -15.13
CA GLY A 612 -23.83 9.38 -14.78
C GLY A 612 -23.52 9.63 -13.31
N VAL A 613 -22.31 9.27 -12.87
CA VAL A 613 -21.82 9.52 -11.50
C VAL A 613 -21.23 10.94 -11.34
N LEU A 614 -21.00 11.62 -12.45
CA LEU A 614 -20.45 12.97 -12.52
C LEU A 614 -21.11 13.72 -13.70
N ALA A 615 -21.54 14.95 -13.45
CA ALA A 615 -22.20 15.80 -14.43
C ALA A 615 -21.69 17.25 -14.32
N GLY A 616 -21.61 17.93 -15.46
CA GLY A 616 -21.25 19.35 -15.54
C GLY A 616 -22.12 20.08 -16.56
N SER A 617 -22.26 21.40 -16.40
CA SER A 617 -23.04 22.27 -17.29
C SER A 617 -22.23 23.47 -17.79
N ARG A 618 -22.79 24.18 -18.78
CA ARG A 618 -22.10 25.29 -19.47
C ARG A 618 -21.84 26.51 -18.60
N ASP A 619 -22.72 26.75 -17.64
CA ASP A 619 -22.65 27.85 -16.67
C ASP A 619 -21.74 27.53 -15.46
N GLY A 620 -21.15 26.34 -15.44
CA GLY A 620 -20.21 25.91 -14.42
C GLY A 620 -20.85 25.26 -13.20
N LYS A 621 -22.11 24.79 -13.29
CA LYS A 621 -22.68 23.90 -12.27
C LYS A 621 -22.13 22.49 -12.46
N ILE A 622 -21.79 21.86 -11.34
CA ILE A 622 -21.23 20.50 -11.28
C ILE A 622 -22.00 19.70 -10.25
N ALA A 623 -22.21 18.42 -10.50
CA ALA A 623 -22.76 17.47 -9.53
C ALA A 623 -22.01 16.14 -9.61
N SER A 624 -21.69 15.55 -8.45
CA SER A 624 -21.04 14.25 -8.33
C SER A 624 -21.67 13.39 -7.26
N LEU A 625 -21.42 12.09 -7.32
CA LEU A 625 -21.80 11.10 -6.32
C LEU A 625 -20.55 10.57 -5.60
N ASP A 626 -20.58 10.49 -4.27
CA ASP A 626 -19.59 9.73 -3.49
C ASP A 626 -19.94 8.23 -3.40
N MET A 627 -19.12 7.44 -2.69
CA MET A 627 -19.31 5.98 -2.56
C MET A 627 -20.60 5.63 -1.81
N GLU A 628 -21.07 6.52 -0.94
CA GLU A 628 -22.33 6.44 -0.22
C GLU A 628 -23.51 7.02 -1.02
N GLY A 629 -23.28 7.41 -2.28
CA GLY A 629 -24.27 7.98 -3.18
C GLY A 629 -24.71 9.39 -2.80
N ASN A 630 -24.07 10.06 -1.85
CA ASN A 630 -24.42 11.44 -1.52
C ASN A 630 -24.11 12.33 -2.72
N ILE A 631 -25.10 13.14 -3.11
CA ILE A 631 -24.92 14.12 -4.16
C ILE A 631 -24.22 15.32 -3.56
N THR A 632 -23.08 15.67 -4.14
CA THR A 632 -22.44 16.95 -3.88
C THR A 632 -22.50 17.79 -5.14
N SER A 633 -22.92 19.06 -5.01
CA SER A 633 -23.07 19.97 -6.14
C SER A 633 -22.47 21.33 -5.85
N TRP A 634 -21.82 21.91 -6.85
CA TRP A 634 -21.08 23.17 -6.77
C TRP A 634 -21.36 24.05 -8.01
N GLY A 635 -20.96 25.33 -7.96
CA GLY A 635 -21.13 26.29 -9.06
C GLY A 635 -22.29 27.28 -8.85
N GLN A 636 -22.64 28.06 -9.89
CA GLN A 636 -23.73 29.04 -9.77
C GLN A 636 -25.07 28.34 -9.48
N ASP A 637 -25.84 28.91 -8.54
CA ASP A 637 -27.18 28.42 -8.21
C ASP A 637 -28.13 28.57 -9.41
N GLY A 638 -28.30 27.50 -10.17
CA GLY A 638 -29.37 27.34 -11.18
C GLY A 638 -30.80 27.39 -10.61
N GLY A 639 -30.98 27.86 -9.36
CA GLY A 639 -32.28 28.01 -8.70
C GLY A 639 -32.86 26.72 -8.12
N PHE A 640 -32.07 25.65 -8.00
CA PHE A 640 -32.49 24.37 -7.43
C PHE A 640 -31.36 23.66 -6.67
N THR A 641 -31.75 22.85 -5.69
CA THR A 641 -30.88 22.01 -4.85
C THR A 641 -31.32 20.55 -4.97
N PHE A 642 -30.36 19.63 -4.91
CA PHE A 642 -30.67 18.19 -4.84
C PHE A 642 -31.28 17.83 -3.48
N GLU A 643 -32.04 16.74 -3.44
CA GLU A 643 -32.59 16.20 -2.19
C GLU A 643 -31.47 15.58 -1.33
N GLU A 644 -31.63 15.61 -0.01
CA GLU A 644 -30.78 14.83 0.90
C GLU A 644 -31.18 13.35 0.87
N GLY A 645 -30.20 12.46 0.81
CA GLY A 645 -30.41 11.01 0.72
C GLY A 645 -29.83 10.44 -0.57
N GLY A 646 -28.98 9.43 -0.42
CA GLY A 646 -28.12 8.94 -1.50
C GLY A 646 -28.84 8.58 -2.82
N ALA A 647 -28.15 8.87 -3.92
CA ALA A 647 -28.50 8.62 -5.30
C ALA A 647 -27.52 7.65 -5.97
N VAL A 648 -27.94 7.09 -7.09
CA VAL A 648 -27.14 6.16 -7.92
C VAL A 648 -26.80 6.74 -9.30
N SER A 649 -27.42 7.87 -9.66
CA SER A 649 -27.16 8.59 -10.90
C SER A 649 -27.55 10.07 -10.76
N VAL A 650 -26.78 10.95 -11.39
CA VAL A 650 -27.01 12.39 -11.46
C VAL A 650 -26.77 12.93 -12.87
N ALA A 651 -27.58 13.90 -13.29
CA ALA A 651 -27.45 14.57 -14.58
C ALA A 651 -27.76 16.06 -14.49
N LEU A 652 -27.08 16.84 -15.32
CA LEU A 652 -27.31 18.27 -15.54
C LEU A 652 -27.62 18.49 -17.02
N SER A 653 -28.51 19.44 -17.31
CA SER A 653 -28.69 19.90 -18.70
C SER A 653 -27.50 20.76 -19.12
N ASP A 654 -27.21 20.79 -20.43
CA ASP A 654 -26.14 21.62 -21.00
C ASP A 654 -26.25 23.09 -20.58
N SER A 655 -27.48 23.61 -20.42
CA SER A 655 -27.71 24.99 -20.00
C SER A 655 -27.47 25.25 -18.51
N GLY A 656 -27.43 24.20 -17.68
CA GLY A 656 -27.40 24.28 -16.21
C GLY A 656 -28.76 24.57 -15.57
N ALA A 657 -29.81 24.81 -16.36
CA ALA A 657 -31.13 25.21 -15.86
C ALA A 657 -32.01 24.05 -15.39
N SER A 658 -31.58 22.81 -15.62
CA SER A 658 -32.30 21.60 -15.22
C SER A 658 -31.35 20.52 -14.72
N ALA A 659 -31.86 19.65 -13.86
CA ALA A 659 -31.12 18.50 -13.37
C ALA A 659 -32.06 17.32 -13.15
N GLY A 660 -31.48 16.13 -13.02
CA GLY A 660 -32.18 14.95 -12.56
C GLY A 660 -31.27 14.06 -11.74
N ALA A 661 -31.88 13.26 -10.88
CA ALA A 661 -31.17 12.23 -10.14
C ALA A 661 -32.06 11.00 -9.95
N VAL A 662 -31.40 9.86 -9.77
CA VAL A 662 -32.03 8.58 -9.42
C VAL A 662 -31.69 8.27 -7.98
N ARG A 663 -32.71 8.13 -7.14
CA ARG A 663 -32.57 7.74 -5.73
C ARG A 663 -32.12 6.27 -5.64
N ARG A 664 -31.54 5.89 -4.50
CA ARG A 664 -31.17 4.49 -4.20
C ARG A 664 -32.33 3.49 -4.29
N ASP A 665 -33.58 3.93 -4.16
CA ASP A 665 -34.76 3.07 -4.35
C ASP A 665 -35.17 2.87 -5.82
N GLY A 666 -34.40 3.41 -6.77
CA GLY A 666 -34.64 3.31 -8.20
C GLY A 666 -35.69 4.28 -8.75
N THR A 667 -36.17 5.24 -7.95
CA THR A 667 -37.06 6.32 -8.41
C THR A 667 -36.29 7.55 -8.85
N ALA A 668 -36.80 8.29 -9.84
CA ALA A 668 -36.18 9.53 -10.30
C ALA A 668 -36.92 10.79 -9.82
N TYR A 669 -36.19 11.90 -9.77
CA TYR A 669 -36.75 13.25 -9.68
C TYR A 669 -36.01 14.21 -10.59
N LEU A 670 -36.72 15.27 -10.99
CA LEU A 670 -36.24 16.31 -11.89
C LEU A 670 -36.34 17.67 -11.20
N LEU A 671 -35.39 18.54 -11.52
CA LEU A 671 -35.23 19.86 -10.94
C LEU A 671 -35.12 20.92 -12.03
N GLY A 672 -35.31 22.19 -11.63
CA GLY A 672 -35.21 23.32 -12.55
C GLY A 672 -36.35 23.35 -13.56
N GLN A 673 -36.04 23.65 -14.83
CA GLN A 673 -37.08 23.76 -15.87
C GLN A 673 -37.72 22.40 -16.21
N ALA A 674 -36.95 21.31 -16.08
CA ALA A 674 -37.43 19.95 -16.29
C ALA A 674 -38.36 19.42 -15.18
N ALA A 675 -38.50 20.12 -14.04
CA ALA A 675 -39.30 19.64 -12.89
C ALA A 675 -40.78 19.39 -13.21
N GLY A 676 -41.31 20.02 -14.27
CA GLY A 676 -42.69 19.81 -14.73
C GLY A 676 -42.89 18.54 -15.56
N LEU A 677 -41.82 17.82 -15.93
CA LEU A 677 -41.91 16.59 -16.72
C LEU A 677 -42.28 15.40 -15.82
N SER A 678 -43.14 14.51 -16.32
CA SER A 678 -43.64 13.38 -15.53
C SER A 678 -42.69 12.19 -15.55
N VAL A 679 -42.10 11.87 -14.39
CA VAL A 679 -41.27 10.67 -14.15
C VAL A 679 -41.81 9.76 -13.03
N SER A 680 -42.99 10.07 -12.47
CA SER A 680 -43.57 9.42 -11.28
C SER A 680 -43.92 7.93 -11.42
N GLY A 681 -43.91 7.39 -12.64
CA GLY A 681 -44.14 5.98 -12.92
C GLY A 681 -42.87 5.19 -13.23
N TRP A 682 -41.70 5.82 -13.16
CA TRP A 682 -40.43 5.16 -13.41
C TRP A 682 -39.88 4.57 -12.11
N SER A 683 -39.42 3.33 -12.18
CA SER A 683 -38.87 2.57 -11.06
C SER A 683 -37.74 1.68 -11.56
N ASP A 684 -36.91 1.17 -10.65
CA ASP A 684 -35.75 0.33 -10.99
C ASP A 684 -34.73 1.04 -11.90
N LEU A 685 -34.70 2.37 -11.85
CA LEU A 685 -33.76 3.17 -12.63
C LEU A 685 -32.34 3.02 -12.07
N VAL A 686 -31.37 2.97 -12.97
CA VAL A 686 -29.92 2.94 -12.69
C VAL A 686 -29.17 4.09 -13.34
N SER A 687 -29.79 4.82 -14.28
CA SER A 687 -29.21 5.98 -14.95
C SER A 687 -30.28 6.96 -15.42
N ILE A 688 -29.98 8.25 -15.41
CA ILE A 688 -30.84 9.32 -15.94
C ILE A 688 -30.02 10.34 -16.74
N ARG A 689 -30.59 10.90 -17.81
CA ARG A 689 -30.08 12.07 -18.54
C ARG A 689 -31.20 13.09 -18.73
N VAL A 690 -30.87 14.37 -18.69
CA VAL A 690 -31.84 15.48 -18.64
C VAL A 690 -31.41 16.63 -19.55
N SER A 691 -32.35 17.16 -20.32
CA SER A 691 -32.30 18.50 -20.92
C SER A 691 -33.39 19.39 -20.32
N ASP A 692 -33.50 20.64 -20.77
CA ASP A 692 -34.48 21.57 -20.21
C ASP A 692 -35.95 21.22 -20.51
N SER A 693 -36.20 20.38 -21.52
CA SER A 693 -37.54 19.98 -21.92
C SER A 693 -37.73 18.47 -22.09
N PHE A 694 -36.70 17.67 -21.81
CA PHE A 694 -36.72 16.23 -22.03
C PHE A 694 -35.90 15.51 -20.96
N ALA A 695 -36.29 14.28 -20.63
CA ALA A 695 -35.52 13.43 -19.74
C ALA A 695 -35.71 11.98 -20.16
N ALA A 696 -34.68 11.17 -19.97
CA ALA A 696 -34.73 9.73 -20.22
C ALA A 696 -34.01 8.98 -19.09
N GLY A 697 -34.53 7.81 -18.75
CA GLY A 697 -34.04 6.97 -17.66
C GLY A 697 -33.94 5.51 -18.07
N LEU A 698 -32.83 4.86 -17.73
CA LEU A 698 -32.55 3.46 -17.99
C LEU A 698 -32.74 2.63 -16.72
N THR A 699 -33.44 1.51 -16.82
CA THR A 699 -33.62 0.55 -15.72
C THR A 699 -32.50 -0.48 -15.66
N GLY A 700 -32.31 -1.12 -14.49
CA GLY A 700 -31.35 -2.22 -14.31
C GLY A 700 -31.64 -3.41 -15.23
N SER A 701 -32.91 -3.64 -15.57
CA SER A 701 -33.32 -4.67 -16.53
C SER A 701 -33.00 -4.37 -18.00
N GLY A 702 -32.68 -3.11 -18.33
CA GLY A 702 -32.38 -2.65 -19.69
C GLY A 702 -33.54 -1.99 -20.43
N ASP A 703 -34.65 -1.67 -19.75
CA ASP A 703 -35.71 -0.84 -20.32
C ASP A 703 -35.38 0.65 -20.22
N LEU A 704 -35.44 1.36 -21.35
CA LEU A 704 -35.19 2.80 -21.48
C LEU A 704 -36.51 3.56 -21.64
N TYR A 705 -36.79 4.46 -20.70
CA TYR A 705 -37.95 5.34 -20.71
C TYR A 705 -37.57 6.77 -21.07
N ALA A 706 -38.48 7.48 -21.72
CA ALA A 706 -38.33 8.91 -21.97
C ALA A 706 -39.63 9.69 -21.73
N THR A 707 -39.50 10.93 -21.28
CA THR A 707 -40.66 11.78 -20.97
C THR A 707 -41.46 12.06 -22.23
N GLY A 708 -42.79 11.95 -22.14
CA GLY A 708 -43.70 12.09 -23.28
C GLY A 708 -43.76 10.89 -24.24
N ALA A 709 -42.75 10.02 -24.28
CA ALA A 709 -42.71 8.84 -25.15
C ALA A 709 -43.02 7.50 -24.43
N GLY A 710 -42.75 7.40 -23.13
CA GLY A 710 -42.87 6.14 -22.39
C GLY A 710 -41.67 5.23 -22.64
N LEU A 711 -41.90 3.92 -22.80
CA LEU A 711 -40.85 2.94 -23.13
C LEU A 711 -40.36 3.17 -24.57
N VAL A 712 -39.07 3.47 -24.73
CA VAL A 712 -38.43 3.77 -26.02
C VAL A 712 -37.72 2.54 -26.60
N ALA A 713 -36.99 1.81 -25.76
CA ALA A 713 -36.26 0.61 -26.14
C ALA A 713 -36.08 -0.32 -24.94
N SER A 714 -35.88 -1.60 -25.22
CA SER A 714 -35.52 -2.65 -24.25
C SER A 714 -34.14 -3.22 -24.61
N ASP A 715 -33.57 -4.01 -23.70
CA ASP A 715 -32.22 -4.58 -23.81
C ASP A 715 -31.13 -3.52 -23.99
N VAL A 716 -31.33 -2.31 -23.45
CA VAL A 716 -30.38 -1.20 -23.51
C VAL A 716 -29.31 -1.37 -22.43
N ILE A 717 -28.06 -1.11 -22.79
CA ILE A 717 -26.90 -1.13 -21.87
C ILE A 717 -26.34 0.26 -21.59
N GLN A 718 -26.49 1.19 -22.53
CA GLN A 718 -26.05 2.58 -22.41
C GLN A 718 -26.92 3.47 -23.29
N PHE A 719 -27.12 4.72 -22.89
CA PHE A 719 -27.80 5.72 -23.70
C PHE A 719 -27.22 7.10 -23.44
N ASP A 720 -27.48 8.00 -24.39
CA ASP A 720 -27.06 9.40 -24.34
C ASP A 720 -28.14 10.30 -24.95
N LEU A 721 -28.10 11.59 -24.60
CA LEU A 721 -29.16 12.54 -24.89
C LEU A 721 -28.58 13.86 -25.40
N ASP A 722 -29.10 14.35 -26.52
CA ASP A 722 -28.87 15.71 -27.00
C ASP A 722 -30.20 16.41 -27.33
N GLY A 723 -30.46 17.51 -26.63
CA GLY A 723 -31.71 18.23 -26.69
C GLY A 723 -32.92 17.35 -26.35
N ASN A 724 -33.75 17.03 -27.34
CA ASN A 724 -34.95 16.21 -27.20
C ASN A 724 -34.82 14.84 -27.88
N TYR A 725 -33.61 14.49 -28.29
CA TYR A 725 -33.31 13.23 -28.96
C TYR A 725 -32.32 12.43 -28.12
N LEU A 726 -32.33 11.12 -28.36
CA LEU A 726 -31.45 10.17 -27.70
C LEU A 726 -30.91 9.15 -28.68
N VAL A 727 -29.76 8.60 -28.33
CA VAL A 727 -29.19 7.38 -28.89
C VAL A 727 -29.01 6.36 -27.77
N ALA A 728 -29.26 5.09 -28.07
CA ALA A 728 -29.12 4.00 -27.12
C ALA A 728 -28.42 2.81 -27.76
N VAL A 729 -27.53 2.18 -27.01
CA VAL A 729 -26.83 0.95 -27.36
C VAL A 729 -27.56 -0.22 -26.74
N ARG A 730 -27.92 -1.21 -27.56
CA ARG A 730 -28.50 -2.47 -27.08
C ARG A 730 -27.43 -3.49 -26.76
N ARG A 731 -27.79 -4.49 -25.95
CA ARG A 731 -26.92 -5.59 -25.52
C ARG A 731 -26.39 -6.43 -26.70
N ASP A 732 -27.06 -6.42 -27.85
CA ASP A 732 -26.61 -7.07 -29.08
C ASP A 732 -25.64 -6.22 -29.92
N GLY A 733 -25.29 -5.02 -29.44
CA GLY A 733 -24.41 -4.07 -30.11
C GLY A 733 -25.07 -3.25 -31.22
N SER A 734 -26.40 -3.26 -31.31
CA SER A 734 -27.17 -2.40 -32.23
C SER A 734 -27.53 -1.05 -31.60
N LEU A 735 -27.76 -0.04 -32.46
CA LEU A 735 -28.14 1.30 -32.03
C LEU A 735 -29.63 1.59 -32.27
N VAL A 736 -30.24 2.30 -31.33
CA VAL A 736 -31.54 2.95 -31.49
C VAL A 736 -31.33 4.45 -31.37
N CYS A 737 -31.71 5.21 -32.40
CA CYS A 737 -31.68 6.67 -32.36
C CYS A 737 -33.08 7.24 -32.63
N THR A 738 -33.46 8.25 -31.86
CA THR A 738 -34.73 8.96 -32.02
C THR A 738 -34.61 10.22 -32.87
N ASN A 739 -33.39 10.71 -33.14
CA ASN A 739 -33.18 11.83 -34.06
C ASN A 739 -33.35 11.34 -35.52
N PRO A 740 -34.38 11.79 -36.26
CA PRO A 740 -34.58 11.36 -37.64
C PRO A 740 -33.53 11.90 -38.63
N ALA A 741 -32.76 12.92 -38.24
CA ALA A 741 -31.67 13.47 -39.06
C ALA A 741 -30.38 12.65 -38.93
N ALA A 742 -30.22 11.92 -37.82
CA ALA A 742 -29.06 11.07 -37.59
C ALA A 742 -29.13 9.79 -38.40
N GLN A 743 -28.05 9.44 -39.09
CA GLN A 743 -27.96 8.23 -39.89
C GLN A 743 -27.13 7.19 -39.16
N ILE A 744 -27.64 5.97 -39.03
CA ILE A 744 -26.90 4.80 -38.53
C ILE A 744 -26.48 3.98 -39.75
N PRO A 745 -25.19 3.92 -40.11
CA PRO A 745 -24.71 3.08 -41.21
C PRO A 745 -25.02 1.60 -40.96
N ALA A 746 -25.42 0.89 -42.01
CA ALA A 746 -25.89 -0.50 -41.91
C ALA A 746 -24.79 -1.52 -41.62
N ASP A 747 -23.53 -1.13 -41.80
CA ASP A 747 -22.33 -1.92 -41.56
C ASP A 747 -21.80 -1.81 -40.12
N TRP A 748 -22.43 -0.97 -39.28
CA TRP A 748 -22.07 -0.86 -37.87
C TRP A 748 -22.55 -2.08 -37.08
N SER A 749 -21.65 -2.66 -36.29
CA SER A 749 -21.90 -3.82 -35.44
C SER A 749 -20.94 -3.85 -34.26
N GLY A 750 -21.31 -4.54 -33.18
CA GLY A 750 -20.45 -4.68 -32.00
C GLY A 750 -20.24 -3.35 -31.27
N ILE A 751 -21.24 -2.47 -31.29
CA ILE A 751 -21.18 -1.17 -30.61
C ILE A 751 -21.34 -1.38 -29.11
N ALA A 752 -20.41 -0.84 -28.32
CA ALA A 752 -20.41 -0.92 -26.86
C ALA A 752 -20.80 0.40 -26.19
N TYR A 753 -20.61 1.54 -26.87
CA TYR A 753 -20.91 2.86 -26.34
C TYR A 753 -21.28 3.82 -27.48
N ALA A 754 -22.21 4.77 -27.27
CA ALA A 754 -22.52 5.79 -28.25
C ALA A 754 -22.93 7.13 -27.62
N ALA A 755 -22.66 8.20 -28.37
CA ALA A 755 -23.04 9.57 -28.06
C ALA A 755 -23.76 10.22 -29.26
N LEU A 756 -24.74 11.07 -28.96
CA LEU A 756 -25.50 11.83 -29.97
C LEU A 756 -25.02 13.29 -29.94
N VAL A 757 -24.54 13.81 -31.06
CA VAL A 757 -24.01 15.19 -31.13
C VAL A 757 -24.65 15.94 -32.29
N GLY A 758 -25.67 16.73 -31.98
CA GLY A 758 -26.58 17.33 -32.95
C GLY A 758 -27.24 16.26 -33.82
N ASP A 759 -26.89 16.27 -35.10
CA ASP A 759 -27.35 15.27 -36.09
C ASP A 759 -26.33 14.15 -36.33
N SER A 760 -25.23 14.12 -35.56
CA SER A 760 -24.14 13.15 -35.69
C SER A 760 -24.21 12.06 -34.62
N ILE A 761 -23.74 10.86 -34.94
CA ILE A 761 -23.58 9.77 -33.98
C ILE A 761 -22.11 9.40 -33.91
N LEU A 762 -21.59 9.32 -32.69
CA LEU A 762 -20.29 8.78 -32.37
C LEU A 762 -20.51 7.45 -31.67
N ALA A 763 -19.94 6.38 -32.19
CA ALA A 763 -20.11 5.04 -31.66
C ALA A 763 -18.76 4.38 -31.47
N VAL A 764 -18.58 3.69 -30.36
CA VAL A 764 -17.36 2.98 -30.00
C VAL A 764 -17.68 1.50 -29.99
N THR A 765 -16.91 0.71 -30.73
CA THR A 765 -17.02 -0.76 -30.75
C THR A 765 -16.39 -1.38 -29.51
N GLU A 766 -16.66 -2.67 -29.26
CA GLU A 766 -16.07 -3.40 -28.14
C GLU A 766 -14.54 -3.28 -28.09
N ASP A 767 -13.87 -3.38 -29.24
CA ASP A 767 -12.40 -3.27 -29.41
C ASP A 767 -11.84 -1.84 -29.36
N GLY A 768 -12.71 -0.84 -29.16
CA GLY A 768 -12.31 0.57 -29.03
C GLY A 768 -12.06 1.30 -30.34
N THR A 769 -12.64 0.83 -31.45
CA THR A 769 -12.71 1.57 -32.71
C THR A 769 -13.79 2.65 -32.62
N LEU A 770 -13.46 3.89 -33.00
CA LEU A 770 -14.40 5.00 -33.07
C LEU A 770 -15.02 5.09 -34.47
N LEU A 771 -16.33 4.96 -34.54
CA LEU A 771 -17.15 5.13 -35.73
C LEU A 771 -17.92 6.45 -35.64
N GLN A 772 -17.93 7.22 -36.73
CA GLN A 772 -18.59 8.53 -36.78
C GLN A 772 -19.54 8.58 -37.98
N SER A 773 -20.75 9.09 -37.75
CA SER A 773 -21.74 9.35 -38.80
C SER A 773 -22.23 10.79 -38.69
N GLY A 774 -22.28 11.52 -39.81
CA GLY A 774 -22.56 12.96 -39.84
C GLY A 774 -21.27 13.78 -39.93
N SER A 775 -21.00 14.60 -38.92
CA SER A 775 -19.79 15.43 -38.82
C SER A 775 -18.58 14.63 -38.33
N SER A 776 -17.39 15.04 -38.76
CA SER A 776 -16.11 14.50 -38.25
C SER A 776 -15.42 15.54 -37.38
N TYR A 777 -14.95 15.10 -36.22
CA TYR A 777 -14.44 16.00 -35.16
C TYR A 777 -12.93 15.89 -34.92
N GLY A 778 -12.17 15.19 -35.79
CA GLY A 778 -10.71 15.06 -35.64
C GLY A 778 -10.27 14.28 -34.40
N LEU A 779 -11.13 13.39 -33.89
CA LEU A 779 -10.87 12.48 -32.77
C LEU A 779 -10.11 11.23 -33.25
N PRO A 780 -9.39 10.52 -32.36
CA PRO A 780 -8.67 9.29 -32.72
C PRO A 780 -9.65 8.18 -33.15
N ASP A 781 -9.26 7.40 -34.15
CA ASP A 781 -10.09 6.35 -34.75
C ASP A 781 -10.04 5.01 -33.98
N SER A 782 -9.06 4.84 -33.07
CA SER A 782 -8.82 3.58 -32.34
C SER A 782 -8.28 3.84 -30.93
N GLY A 783 -8.36 2.83 -30.06
CA GLY A 783 -7.95 2.95 -28.66
C GLY A 783 -8.91 3.78 -27.83
N VAL A 784 -10.15 3.94 -28.30
CA VAL A 784 -11.19 4.75 -27.67
C VAL A 784 -11.99 3.88 -26.70
N GLY A 785 -12.09 4.33 -25.46
CA GLY A 785 -12.89 3.70 -24.45
C GLY A 785 -14.34 4.15 -24.48
N VAL A 786 -14.54 5.46 -24.30
CA VAL A 786 -15.85 6.11 -24.33
C VAL A 786 -15.79 7.40 -25.14
N VAL A 787 -16.94 7.75 -25.72
CA VAL A 787 -17.22 9.06 -26.31
C VAL A 787 -18.14 9.83 -25.39
N TYR A 788 -18.02 11.14 -25.36
CA TYR A 788 -18.94 11.98 -24.63
C TYR A 788 -19.05 13.34 -25.32
N HIS A 789 -20.16 14.02 -25.06
CA HIS A 789 -20.39 15.38 -25.51
C HIS A 789 -21.02 16.20 -24.38
N GLY A 790 -20.89 17.50 -24.50
CA GLY A 790 -21.52 18.44 -23.58
C GLY A 790 -21.02 19.85 -23.82
N CYS A 791 -21.89 20.82 -23.56
CA CYS A 791 -21.51 22.24 -23.50
C CYS A 791 -20.80 22.77 -24.78
N GLY A 792 -21.14 22.25 -25.97
CA GLY A 792 -20.54 22.67 -27.26
C GLY A 792 -19.21 22.00 -27.60
N ARG A 793 -18.81 20.96 -26.87
CA ARG A 793 -17.62 20.14 -27.15
C ARG A 793 -17.95 18.67 -27.26
N VAL A 794 -17.03 17.98 -27.92
CA VAL A 794 -17.02 16.52 -28.06
C VAL A 794 -15.64 16.01 -27.64
N GLY A 795 -15.59 14.87 -26.98
CA GLY A 795 -14.31 14.25 -26.64
C GLY A 795 -14.38 12.74 -26.51
N VAL A 796 -13.19 12.17 -26.39
CA VAL A 796 -12.98 10.76 -26.11
C VAL A 796 -12.06 10.60 -24.91
N LEU A 797 -12.34 9.56 -24.13
CA LEU A 797 -11.40 8.97 -23.20
C LEU A 797 -10.82 7.72 -23.87
N THR A 798 -9.51 7.66 -24.00
CA THR A 798 -8.80 6.49 -24.54
C THR A 798 -8.72 5.39 -23.48
N LEU A 799 -8.47 4.16 -23.94
CA LEU A 799 -8.20 3.01 -23.06
C LEU A 799 -6.95 3.22 -22.18
N ASP A 800 -6.08 4.14 -22.56
CA ASP A 800 -4.89 4.51 -21.78
C ASP A 800 -5.19 5.58 -20.71
N GLY A 801 -6.46 6.01 -20.58
CA GLY A 801 -6.87 7.05 -19.62
C GLY A 801 -6.50 8.47 -20.06
N ASP A 802 -6.09 8.63 -21.32
CA ASP A 802 -5.87 9.93 -21.94
C ASP A 802 -7.18 10.49 -22.48
N MET A 803 -7.25 11.81 -22.50
CA MET A 803 -8.44 12.53 -22.91
C MET A 803 -8.13 13.38 -24.14
N VAL A 804 -8.99 13.31 -25.16
CA VAL A 804 -8.85 14.08 -26.41
C VAL A 804 -10.17 14.79 -26.72
N CYS A 805 -10.15 16.12 -26.80
CA CYS A 805 -11.35 16.92 -27.04
C CYS A 805 -11.23 17.80 -28.30
N ALA A 806 -12.39 18.03 -28.93
CA ALA A 806 -12.58 18.93 -30.06
C ALA A 806 -13.80 19.84 -29.86
N GLY A 807 -13.77 21.04 -30.43
CA GLY A 807 -14.93 21.95 -30.46
C GLY A 807 -15.93 21.56 -31.55
N ILE A 808 -17.23 21.76 -31.31
CA ILE A 808 -18.30 21.37 -32.25
C ILE A 808 -18.48 22.39 -33.40
N ASP A 809 -18.11 23.67 -33.21
CA ASP A 809 -18.51 24.77 -34.12
C ASP A 809 -17.37 25.54 -34.84
N GLY A 810 -16.10 25.10 -34.77
CA GLY A 810 -15.00 25.80 -35.45
C GLY A 810 -14.69 27.21 -34.92
N ASP A 811 -15.33 27.63 -33.82
CA ASP A 811 -14.84 28.70 -32.95
C ASP A 811 -13.57 28.17 -32.28
N ASP A 812 -12.46 28.52 -32.91
CA ASP A 812 -11.10 28.15 -32.52
C ASP A 812 -10.71 28.99 -31.29
N ASP A 813 -11.25 28.63 -30.11
CA ASP A 813 -10.92 29.28 -28.83
C ASP A 813 -9.48 28.98 -28.35
N GLY A 814 -8.60 28.52 -29.24
CA GLY A 814 -7.18 28.28 -28.98
C GLY A 814 -6.86 27.03 -28.19
N GLY A 815 -7.83 26.11 -28.01
CA GLY A 815 -7.69 24.89 -27.22
C GLY A 815 -7.67 23.59 -28.03
N THR A 816 -7.28 23.61 -29.31
CA THR A 816 -7.12 22.37 -30.09
C THR A 816 -6.02 21.51 -29.45
N GLY A 817 -6.42 20.39 -28.86
CA GLY A 817 -5.50 19.42 -28.27
C GLY A 817 -5.24 19.63 -26.78
N VAL A 818 -6.31 19.62 -25.97
CA VAL A 818 -6.13 19.23 -24.57
C VAL A 818 -5.85 17.73 -24.55
N THR A 819 -4.59 17.36 -24.35
CA THR A 819 -4.13 16.01 -24.02
C THR A 819 -3.64 16.05 -22.58
N GLY A 820 -4.22 15.21 -21.73
CA GLY A 820 -3.87 15.13 -20.32
C GLY A 820 -4.33 13.80 -19.74
N SER A 821 -3.58 13.27 -18.78
CA SER A 821 -3.95 12.09 -17.99
C SER A 821 -5.12 12.47 -17.10
N ALA A 822 -6.32 12.05 -17.48
CA ALA A 822 -7.57 12.37 -16.77
C ALA A 822 -8.06 11.22 -15.89
N GLY A 823 -7.40 10.05 -15.90
CA GLY A 823 -7.93 8.85 -15.26
C GLY A 823 -9.24 8.37 -15.91
N TYR A 824 -9.84 7.33 -15.35
CA TYR A 824 -10.94 6.62 -16.03
C TYR A 824 -12.32 7.29 -15.89
N PHE A 825 -12.53 8.20 -14.94
CA PHE A 825 -13.84 8.85 -14.74
C PHE A 825 -13.74 10.35 -14.89
N ALA A 826 -14.14 10.90 -16.04
CA ALA A 826 -14.12 12.34 -16.27
C ALA A 826 -15.48 12.94 -16.71
N ALA A 827 -15.74 14.19 -16.34
CA ALA A 827 -16.83 15.00 -16.87
C ALA A 827 -16.36 16.42 -17.16
N PHE A 828 -17.17 17.14 -17.92
CA PHE A 828 -16.85 18.46 -18.43
C PHE A 828 -17.85 19.51 -17.98
N ALA A 829 -17.33 20.66 -17.60
CA ALA A 829 -18.07 21.91 -17.60
C ALA A 829 -17.34 22.87 -18.54
N ALA A 830 -17.99 23.27 -19.63
CA ALA A 830 -17.38 24.16 -20.63
C ALA A 830 -18.21 25.42 -20.80
N SER A 831 -17.61 26.59 -20.62
CA SER A 831 -18.23 27.86 -20.98
C SER A 831 -17.82 28.24 -22.41
N PRO A 832 -18.43 29.26 -23.04
CA PRO A 832 -18.02 29.76 -24.37
C PRO A 832 -16.55 30.22 -24.50
N SER A 833 -15.73 30.09 -23.46
CA SER A 833 -14.34 30.52 -23.47
C SER A 833 -13.37 29.55 -22.78
N HIS A 834 -13.85 28.47 -22.12
CA HIS A 834 -13.06 27.62 -21.22
C HIS A 834 -13.52 26.17 -21.22
N THR A 835 -12.65 25.26 -20.79
CA THR A 835 -13.02 23.88 -20.47
C THR A 835 -12.42 23.41 -19.18
N VAL A 836 -13.26 22.83 -18.33
CA VAL A 836 -12.85 22.15 -17.11
C VAL A 836 -13.02 20.67 -17.32
N ASN A 837 -11.95 19.92 -17.14
CA ASN A 837 -12.00 18.47 -16.97
C ASN A 837 -12.03 18.22 -15.48
N LEU A 838 -13.03 17.50 -15.02
CA LEU A 838 -13.07 16.99 -13.66
C LEU A 838 -13.00 15.49 -13.74
N PHE A 839 -12.20 14.88 -12.89
CA PHE A 839 -12.11 13.44 -12.82
C PHE A 839 -12.04 12.94 -11.38
N THR A 840 -12.58 11.75 -11.14
CA THR A 840 -12.40 11.07 -9.85
C THR A 840 -11.31 10.02 -9.95
N ASP A 841 -10.56 9.85 -8.86
CA ASP A 841 -9.59 8.76 -8.70
C ASP A 841 -10.24 7.39 -8.43
N GLY A 842 -11.58 7.35 -8.36
CA GLY A 842 -12.34 6.14 -8.02
C GLY A 842 -12.55 5.95 -6.52
N TYR A 843 -12.01 6.82 -5.65
CA TYR A 843 -12.11 6.78 -4.19
C TYR A 843 -12.85 7.98 -3.60
N GLY A 844 -13.57 8.74 -4.44
CA GLY A 844 -14.37 9.89 -4.01
C GLY A 844 -13.61 11.22 -3.95
N SER A 845 -12.29 11.23 -4.23
CA SER A 845 -11.57 12.48 -4.47
C SER A 845 -11.87 12.98 -5.88
N LEU A 846 -12.11 14.28 -6.02
CA LEU A 846 -12.48 14.94 -7.27
C LEU A 846 -11.34 15.86 -7.67
N LYS A 847 -10.58 15.46 -8.69
CA LYS A 847 -9.45 16.22 -9.26
C LYS A 847 -9.92 16.99 -10.48
N GLY A 848 -9.26 18.10 -10.81
CA GLY A 848 -9.70 18.95 -11.92
C GLY A 848 -8.59 19.68 -12.64
N GLN A 849 -8.72 19.85 -13.96
CA GLN A 849 -7.84 20.66 -14.79
C GLN A 849 -8.67 21.70 -15.56
N LEU A 850 -8.33 22.98 -15.38
CA LEU A 850 -8.95 24.14 -16.05
C LEU A 850 -8.12 24.56 -17.27
N TYR A 851 -8.79 24.79 -18.39
CA TYR A 851 -8.20 25.26 -19.64
C TYR A 851 -8.86 26.58 -20.10
N GLY A 852 -8.15 27.71 -19.93
CA GLY A 852 -8.40 29.07 -20.49
C GLY A 852 -8.18 30.26 -19.49
N ASN A 853 -8.39 31.53 -19.92
CA ASN A 853 -8.48 32.74 -19.03
C ASN A 853 -9.68 33.73 -19.34
N SER A 854 -10.82 33.71 -18.64
CA SER A 854 -11.88 34.76 -18.64
C SER A 854 -12.51 35.07 -17.26
N ALA A 855 -13.38 36.09 -17.21
CA ALA A 855 -14.07 36.50 -15.97
C ALA A 855 -15.05 35.45 -15.41
N GLY A 856 -15.53 34.50 -16.23
CA GLY A 856 -16.31 33.34 -15.77
C GLY A 856 -15.49 32.36 -14.92
N ASP A 857 -14.17 32.39 -15.08
CA ASP A 857 -13.21 31.52 -14.42
C ASP A 857 -13.08 31.83 -12.93
N VAL A 858 -13.49 33.01 -12.46
CA VAL A 858 -13.41 33.37 -11.05
C VAL A 858 -14.51 32.68 -10.24
N ALA A 859 -15.71 32.51 -10.81
CA ALA A 859 -16.80 31.78 -10.17
C ALA A 859 -16.49 30.27 -10.14
N MET A 860 -15.92 29.75 -11.23
CA MET A 860 -15.54 28.35 -11.35
C MET A 860 -14.28 28.01 -10.54
N ARG A 861 -13.24 28.86 -10.53
CA ARG A 861 -12.07 28.71 -9.64
C ARG A 861 -12.48 28.81 -8.17
N LYS A 862 -13.45 29.66 -7.81
CA LYS A 862 -14.02 29.67 -6.44
C LYS A 862 -14.77 28.40 -6.11
N ALA A 863 -15.63 27.93 -7.01
CA ALA A 863 -16.31 26.65 -6.85
C ALA A 863 -15.29 25.51 -6.69
N MET A 864 -14.21 25.50 -7.49
CA MET A 864 -13.09 24.54 -7.45
C MET A 864 -12.18 24.69 -6.21
N GLN A 865 -12.07 25.88 -5.63
CA GLN A 865 -11.34 26.14 -4.38
C GLN A 865 -12.10 25.69 -3.12
N ASP A 866 -13.42 25.50 -3.22
CA ASP A 866 -14.26 24.97 -2.14
C ASP A 866 -14.22 23.42 -2.07
N PHE A 867 -13.47 22.76 -2.96
CA PHE A 867 -13.21 21.30 -2.90
C PHE A 867 -11.97 21.01 -2.03
N PRO A 868 -11.96 19.91 -1.25
CA PRO A 868 -10.72 19.35 -0.73
C PRO A 868 -9.84 18.87 -1.92
N ASP A 869 -8.54 19.21 -1.89
CA ASP A 869 -7.48 18.60 -2.75
C ASP A 869 -7.52 18.85 -4.27
N VAL A 870 -7.99 20.02 -4.73
CA VAL A 870 -7.93 20.43 -6.15
C VAL A 870 -6.73 21.34 -6.45
N ASP A 871 -5.80 20.91 -7.32
CA ASP A 871 -4.69 21.74 -7.83
C ASP A 871 -5.20 22.71 -8.92
N VAL A 872 -5.56 23.93 -8.54
CA VAL A 872 -6.03 24.97 -9.47
C VAL A 872 -4.81 25.63 -10.14
N PRO A 873 -4.67 25.62 -11.49
CA PRO A 873 -3.58 26.32 -12.16
C PRO A 873 -3.59 27.82 -11.82
N ALA A 874 -2.42 28.37 -11.47
CA ALA A 874 -2.28 29.78 -11.13
C ALA A 874 -2.70 30.72 -12.30
N PRO A 875 -3.32 31.88 -12.03
CA PRO A 875 -3.71 32.86 -13.06
C PRO A 875 -2.53 33.28 -13.94
N TYR A 876 -2.78 33.51 -15.24
CA TYR A 876 -1.84 34.29 -16.06
C TYR A 876 -1.79 35.75 -15.58
N ALA A 877 -0.62 36.36 -15.75
CA ALA A 877 -0.18 37.61 -15.11
C ALA A 877 -0.90 38.91 -15.52
N GLU A 878 -2.13 38.87 -16.04
CA GLU A 878 -2.89 40.06 -16.46
C GLU A 878 -4.09 40.40 -15.56
N GLU A 879 -4.19 39.84 -14.35
CA GLU A 879 -5.27 40.16 -13.39
C GLU A 879 -4.73 40.81 -12.09
N GLU A 880 -4.28 42.07 -12.18
CA GLU A 880 -4.31 43.05 -11.07
C GLU A 880 -5.34 44.15 -11.35
#